data_AF-A0A5C8HSH5-F1
#
_entry.id   AF-A0A5C8HSH5-F1
#
_cell.length_a   1.000
_cell.length_b   1.000
_cell.length_c   1.000
_cell.angle_alpha   90.00
_cell.angle_beta   90.00
_cell.angle_gamma   90.00
#
_symmetry.space_group_name_H-M   'P 1'
#
loop_
_entity.id
_entity.type
_entity.pdbx_description
1 polymer ?
#
loop_
_entity_poly.entity_id
_entity_poly.type
_entity_poly.pdbx_seq_one_letter_code
_entity_poly.pdbx_strand_id
1 'polypeptide(L)'
;MALAHAVRHQDHRAADPADAGDDGADDLLHPLQPPRDLVDRRLGGDRLGAGDPRHPGLLAPASPAARHLPAAGGRPHGDLHRASHQALRVRHDEQAGLAHPARRPDRRRRPDRQDPHRRDALVGTSDPFVVVRRPRPARSSRRVNARTTAARAAAGFALAVGLIALSAAPATAAGTATGSEAPTPAPVTPAESDNVVRGEAYPGDPELEATLVANEERRLVEVRAIANAAGWTGASANRPFRLVTGNAYTLVLIEREAPYTISDLLELAPSTFVQQPDGSYLLSENIIVDQGATLSLTSRDALRLHLTSTPDLFVSIASLGGAIQISGTPEKRAEVVAWDSRTDQADTTTSDGRAYVRVSGGTARFANVDFHDLGFWSGRTGGVSLTGTSDGETVVGQTVRGDASTGTTVYGNEIFPTGSDAAVPLDATPDLGAYSFVSADIDSVTARDNAYGMFITSARGVDIRDSTFDNNLVDGLVLHREVEDAVIHNSSASNNAVDGITVARAATGVVLSRATVEANGRNGITLEGGALADGPNPVGASLGSFGGNEVSDSKIAGNGRYGIELLGGANLTVDGNAVSDQTMGIVVASGVSDVSITGNIVERSTAQAIALRDGVTGALVQANDISGGEVGIFLRDAAGRVDRNTIVDTTSHAITVISAAGDTDITRNSVAGRGASAIDTARAGDGVAITMTENDVDAWVSTKPLDVVLRSIFQPLTVMWLTLGLLVVITAVTGVRARRRDSGIRNPYASHTPLSALTAGVVDPSTLGRTPARGGTS
;
A
#
# COMPACT_ATOMS: atom_id res chain seq x y z
N MET A 1 29.49 20.09 -36.30
CA MET A 1 29.25 19.14 -37.41
C MET A 1 29.69 17.77 -36.90
N ALA A 2 28.86 16.81 -36.53
CA ALA A 2 27.50 16.40 -36.94
C ALA A 2 27.49 15.25 -37.97
N LEU A 3 27.46 14.02 -37.46
CA LEU A 3 27.10 12.72 -38.07
C LEU A 3 27.24 11.71 -36.90
N ALA A 4 26.22 11.43 -36.07
CA ALA A 4 24.91 10.81 -36.32
C ALA A 4 25.01 9.31 -36.64
N HIS A 5 24.66 8.48 -35.66
CA HIS A 5 24.18 7.11 -35.87
C HIS A 5 23.10 6.76 -34.83
N ALA A 6 22.23 5.80 -35.15
CA ALA A 6 20.96 5.62 -34.45
C ALA A 6 21.05 4.75 -33.18
N VAL A 7 20.32 5.16 -32.14
CA VAL A 7 19.99 4.34 -30.96
C VAL A 7 18.74 3.52 -31.25
N ARG A 8 18.75 2.22 -30.90
CA ARG A 8 17.53 1.43 -30.72
C ARG A 8 17.12 1.51 -29.26
N HIS A 9 15.86 1.83 -28.99
CA HIS A 9 15.28 1.56 -27.66
C HIS A 9 14.95 0.06 -27.55
N GLN A 10 15.23 -0.49 -26.38
CA GLN A 10 14.54 -1.66 -25.83
C GLN A 10 13.98 -1.27 -24.46
N ASP A 11 12.89 -1.91 -24.05
CA ASP A 11 12.10 -1.49 -22.90
C ASP A 11 12.74 -1.95 -21.58
N HIS A 12 13.24 -1.01 -20.79
CA HIS A 12 13.71 -1.28 -19.43
C HIS A 12 12.52 -1.39 -18.47
N ARG A 13 12.10 -2.63 -18.17
CA ARG A 13 11.49 -2.95 -16.88
C ARG A 13 12.52 -2.73 -15.76
N ALA A 14 12.05 -2.39 -14.56
CA ALA A 14 12.87 -2.48 -13.36
C ALA A 14 13.27 -3.95 -13.12
N ALA A 15 14.47 -4.17 -12.57
CA ALA A 15 14.99 -5.51 -12.31
C ALA A 15 14.44 -6.05 -10.97
N ASP A 16 14.02 -7.31 -11.01
CA ASP A 16 13.89 -8.18 -9.84
C ASP A 16 15.32 -8.67 -9.50
N PRO A 17 15.80 -8.67 -8.25
CA PRO A 17 17.14 -9.16 -7.92
C PRO A 17 17.27 -10.65 -8.29
N ALA A 18 18.24 -10.95 -9.15
CA ALA A 18 18.33 -12.25 -9.82
C ALA A 18 18.80 -13.38 -8.89
N ASP A 19 18.12 -14.52 -8.97
CA ASP A 19 18.56 -15.81 -8.43
C ASP A 19 19.73 -16.37 -9.26
N ALA A 20 20.60 -17.15 -8.62
CA ALA A 20 21.92 -17.50 -9.15
C ALA A 20 22.02 -18.97 -9.59
N GLY A 21 21.50 -19.29 -10.79
CA GLY A 21 21.80 -20.56 -11.44
C GLY A 21 21.10 -20.82 -12.78
N ASP A 22 21.88 -20.87 -13.87
CA ASP A 22 22.11 -22.10 -14.65
C ASP A 22 23.29 -21.87 -15.65
N ASP A 23 24.05 -22.93 -15.97
CA ASP A 23 25.25 -22.84 -16.82
C ASP A 23 24.97 -23.23 -18.29
N GLY A 24 25.28 -22.33 -19.24
CA GLY A 24 25.00 -22.50 -20.67
C GLY A 24 26.25 -22.57 -21.56
N ALA A 25 26.84 -23.75 -21.72
CA ALA A 25 27.77 -24.07 -22.82
C ALA A 25 26.99 -24.24 -24.15
N ASP A 26 27.55 -24.19 -25.36
CA ASP A 26 28.92 -24.19 -25.89
C ASP A 26 28.91 -23.42 -27.23
N ASP A 27 30.05 -22.93 -27.76
CA ASP A 27 30.48 -23.32 -29.13
C ASP A 27 31.91 -22.90 -29.58
N LEU A 28 32.51 -23.75 -30.42
CA LEU A 28 33.64 -23.55 -31.35
C LEU A 28 34.92 -22.79 -30.91
N LEU A 29 36.03 -23.54 -30.75
CA LEU A 29 37.01 -23.74 -31.83
C LEU A 29 38.11 -24.79 -31.53
N HIS A 30 38.53 -25.51 -32.58
CA HIS A 30 39.61 -26.52 -32.62
C HIS A 30 41.01 -25.87 -32.82
N PRO A 31 42.18 -26.54 -32.57
CA PRO A 31 42.49 -27.86 -33.17
C PRO A 31 43.57 -28.79 -32.52
N LEU A 32 43.87 -29.89 -33.24
CA LEU A 32 45.08 -30.77 -33.20
C LEU A 32 45.24 -31.87 -32.11
N GLN A 33 44.87 -33.10 -32.49
CA GLN A 33 45.55 -34.37 -32.13
C GLN A 33 46.85 -34.54 -32.95
N PRO A 34 47.85 -35.43 -32.64
CA PRO A 34 47.69 -36.86 -32.27
C PRO A 34 48.82 -37.44 -31.33
N PRO A 35 49.03 -38.78 -31.23
CA PRO A 35 48.10 -39.91 -31.05
C PRO A 35 48.38 -40.79 -29.81
N ARG A 36 47.39 -41.66 -29.53
CA ARG A 36 47.40 -42.94 -28.79
C ARG A 36 48.75 -43.67 -28.62
N ASP A 37 48.82 -44.43 -27.53
CA ASP A 37 49.40 -45.79 -27.54
C ASP A 37 48.45 -46.80 -26.86
N LEU A 38 48.59 -48.10 -27.15
CA LEU A 38 47.69 -49.17 -26.64
C LEU A 38 48.42 -50.19 -25.76
N VAL A 39 47.79 -50.61 -24.65
CA VAL A 39 47.92 -51.98 -24.13
C VAL A 39 46.55 -52.51 -23.72
N ASP A 40 46.17 -53.64 -24.31
CA ASP A 40 44.94 -54.40 -24.03
C ASP A 40 45.12 -55.30 -22.80
N ARG A 41 44.06 -55.54 -22.02
CA ARG A 41 43.87 -56.84 -21.35
C ARG A 41 42.43 -57.08 -20.92
N ARG A 42 41.76 -57.97 -21.67
CA ARG A 42 40.45 -58.52 -21.36
C ARG A 42 40.55 -59.82 -20.56
N LEU A 43 39.68 -59.96 -19.57
CA LEU A 43 38.93 -61.18 -19.25
C LEU A 43 37.48 -60.67 -19.05
N GLY A 44 36.41 -61.28 -19.59
CA GLY A 44 36.13 -62.72 -19.63
C GLY A 44 35.36 -63.08 -18.36
N GLY A 45 34.03 -63.13 -18.30
CA GLY A 45 33.02 -62.91 -19.34
C GLY A 45 32.28 -64.19 -19.71
N ASP A 46 30.99 -64.27 -19.36
CA ASP A 46 30.07 -65.27 -19.91
C ASP A 46 28.60 -64.79 -19.88
N ARG A 47 27.67 -65.54 -20.48
CA ARG A 47 26.27 -65.14 -20.76
C ARG A 47 25.23 -66.18 -20.30
N LEU A 48 23.95 -65.82 -20.50
CA LEU A 48 22.71 -66.63 -20.35
C LEU A 48 22.17 -66.71 -18.90
N GLY A 49 20.86 -66.60 -18.65
CA GLY A 49 19.78 -66.18 -19.54
C GLY A 49 18.35 -66.48 -19.02
N ALA A 50 17.44 -65.52 -19.20
CA ALA A 50 15.96 -65.60 -19.17
C ALA A 50 15.22 -66.26 -17.96
N GLY A 51 14.23 -65.53 -17.40
CA GLY A 51 13.21 -66.12 -16.51
C GLY A 51 12.37 -65.11 -15.69
N ASP A 52 11.22 -64.68 -16.22
CA ASP A 52 10.08 -64.15 -15.43
C ASP A 52 9.08 -65.30 -15.19
N PRO A 53 8.58 -65.49 -13.94
CA PRO A 53 7.17 -65.20 -13.71
C PRO A 53 6.79 -64.74 -12.28
N ARG A 54 6.09 -63.59 -12.21
CA ARG A 54 4.86 -63.30 -11.42
C ARG A 54 4.82 -63.48 -9.87
N HIS A 55 4.19 -62.48 -9.23
CA HIS A 55 3.56 -62.44 -7.88
C HIS A 55 2.93 -63.76 -7.35
N PRO A 56 2.86 -64.01 -6.02
CA PRO A 56 2.15 -63.13 -5.05
C PRO A 56 2.64 -63.11 -3.57
N GLY A 57 1.98 -62.30 -2.72
CA GLY A 57 1.98 -62.46 -1.24
C GLY A 57 1.81 -61.18 -0.42
N LEU A 58 0.82 -61.13 0.50
CA LEU A 58 0.72 -60.08 1.53
C LEU A 58 1.47 -60.48 2.80
N LEU A 59 1.93 -59.48 3.57
CA LEU A 59 1.87 -59.46 5.05
C LEU A 59 2.03 -58.02 5.56
N ALA A 60 1.53 -57.73 6.76
CA ALA A 60 1.48 -56.38 7.35
C ALA A 60 2.39 -56.25 8.60
N PRO A 61 2.93 -55.06 8.91
CA PRO A 61 3.67 -54.80 10.14
C PRO A 61 2.73 -54.71 11.37
N ALA A 62 3.26 -54.97 12.56
CA ALA A 62 2.49 -55.08 13.80
C ALA A 62 2.76 -53.94 14.80
N SER A 63 1.77 -53.64 15.65
CA SER A 63 1.86 -52.66 16.75
C SER A 63 2.22 -53.31 18.09
N PRO A 64 2.97 -52.62 18.99
CA PRO A 64 3.15 -53.05 20.37
C PRO A 64 2.35 -52.23 21.41
N ALA A 65 1.48 -52.94 22.13
CA ALA A 65 1.08 -52.78 23.54
C ALA A 65 0.95 -51.39 24.23
N ALA A 66 -0.29 -51.07 24.59
CA ALA A 66 -0.72 -49.99 25.49
C ALA A 66 -0.25 -50.11 26.96
N ARG A 67 -0.48 -49.04 27.75
CA ARG A 67 -0.70 -49.14 29.21
C ARG A 67 -2.00 -48.41 29.64
N HIS A 68 -2.73 -49.10 30.51
CA HIS A 68 -3.88 -48.65 31.33
C HIS A 68 -3.37 -47.84 32.56
N LEU A 69 -4.10 -47.04 33.37
CA LEU A 69 -5.52 -46.76 33.77
C LEU A 69 -5.51 -45.38 34.51
N PRO A 70 -6.58 -44.83 35.14
CA PRO A 70 -8.04 -44.86 34.92
C PRO A 70 -8.65 -43.44 34.74
N ALA A 71 -9.98 -43.28 34.80
CA ALA A 71 -10.68 -41.98 34.75
C ALA A 71 -11.74 -41.81 35.86
N ALA A 72 -12.08 -40.57 36.24
CA ALA A 72 -13.28 -40.21 37.02
C ALA A 72 -13.64 -38.70 36.93
N GLY A 73 -14.94 -38.37 37.02
CA GLY A 73 -15.47 -36.99 37.13
C GLY A 73 -15.96 -36.37 35.81
N GLY A 74 -17.08 -35.64 35.81
CA GLY A 74 -17.53 -34.86 34.64
C GLY A 74 -18.98 -34.38 34.65
N ARG A 75 -19.37 -33.77 33.51
CA ARG A 75 -20.72 -33.29 33.10
C ARG A 75 -21.28 -32.04 33.85
N PRO A 76 -22.25 -31.30 33.27
CA PRO A 76 -22.56 -31.11 31.83
C PRO A 76 -22.97 -29.66 31.40
N HIS A 77 -23.18 -29.51 30.08
CA HIS A 77 -24.05 -28.56 29.32
C HIS A 77 -23.36 -27.57 28.37
N GLY A 78 -24.02 -27.33 27.23
CA GLY A 78 -23.53 -26.49 26.13
C GLY A 78 -23.92 -27.07 24.76
N ASP A 79 -25.22 -27.15 24.47
CA ASP A 79 -25.72 -27.59 23.15
C ASP A 79 -25.45 -26.55 22.06
N LEU A 80 -25.23 -26.99 20.81
CA LEU A 80 -25.89 -26.45 19.61
C LEU A 80 -25.68 -27.35 18.37
N HIS A 81 -26.57 -27.22 17.39
CA HIS A 81 -26.82 -28.22 16.35
C HIS A 81 -25.76 -28.32 15.23
N ARG A 82 -25.67 -29.50 14.60
CA ARG A 82 -24.93 -29.73 13.36
C ARG A 82 -25.79 -30.44 12.29
N ALA A 83 -26.06 -29.75 11.19
CA ALA A 83 -26.63 -30.23 9.94
C ALA A 83 -26.34 -29.16 8.86
N SER A 84 -26.16 -29.44 7.56
CA SER A 84 -26.17 -30.72 6.83
C SER A 84 -25.27 -30.66 5.57
N HIS A 85 -25.12 -31.81 4.90
CA HIS A 85 -24.38 -32.03 3.66
C HIS A 85 -24.75 -31.08 2.48
N GLN A 86 -23.75 -30.67 1.70
CA GLN A 86 -23.63 -30.85 0.23
C GLN A 86 -22.22 -30.38 -0.20
N ALA A 87 -21.35 -31.14 -0.87
CA ALA A 87 -21.45 -32.01 -2.05
C ALA A 87 -21.19 -31.28 -3.40
N LEU A 88 -19.89 -31.06 -3.67
CA LEU A 88 -19.21 -31.14 -4.97
C LEU A 88 -20.06 -30.97 -6.26
N ARG A 89 -19.73 -29.95 -7.06
CA ARG A 89 -19.72 -30.06 -8.52
C ARG A 89 -18.74 -29.08 -9.18
N VAL A 90 -17.60 -29.61 -9.61
CA VAL A 90 -16.72 -28.95 -10.59
C VAL A 90 -17.20 -29.30 -11.99
N ARG A 91 -17.14 -28.34 -12.91
CA ARG A 91 -16.96 -28.58 -14.34
C ARG A 91 -16.03 -27.51 -14.92
N HIS A 92 -15.16 -27.94 -15.82
CA HIS A 92 -14.50 -27.06 -16.78
C HIS A 92 -15.55 -26.63 -17.86
N ASP A 93 -15.28 -25.81 -18.87
CA ASP A 93 -14.00 -25.62 -19.55
C ASP A 93 -14.00 -24.38 -20.48
N GLU A 94 -12.84 -24.16 -21.12
CA GLU A 94 -12.63 -23.50 -22.42
C GLU A 94 -12.66 -21.95 -22.60
N GLN A 95 -11.43 -21.45 -22.80
CA GLN A 95 -10.97 -20.66 -23.97
C GLN A 95 -11.00 -19.12 -23.95
N ALA A 96 -9.96 -18.57 -24.59
CA ALA A 96 -9.64 -17.14 -24.69
C ALA A 96 -9.93 -16.56 -26.08
N GLY A 97 -10.14 -15.24 -26.16
CA GLY A 97 -10.38 -14.52 -27.41
C GLY A 97 -9.61 -13.21 -27.51
N LEU A 98 -8.44 -13.22 -28.17
CA LEU A 98 -7.65 -12.02 -28.47
C LEU A 98 -8.27 -11.19 -29.61
N ALA A 99 -8.52 -9.91 -29.38
CA ALA A 99 -8.71 -8.91 -30.44
C ALA A 99 -8.33 -7.48 -29.99
N HIS A 100 -7.59 -6.75 -30.83
CA HIS A 100 -7.16 -5.36 -30.61
C HIS A 100 -7.34 -4.55 -31.94
N PRO A 101 -6.93 -3.27 -32.12
CA PRO A 101 -7.89 -2.16 -32.12
C PRO A 101 -7.82 -1.19 -33.34
N ALA A 102 -8.88 -0.39 -33.56
CA ALA A 102 -8.88 0.87 -34.34
C ALA A 102 -10.25 1.59 -34.24
N ARG A 103 -10.44 2.92 -34.43
CA ARG A 103 -9.57 4.14 -34.44
C ARG A 103 -10.49 5.41 -34.28
N ARG A 104 -9.93 6.56 -33.84
CA ARG A 104 -10.52 7.93 -33.89
C ARG A 104 -10.26 8.60 -35.28
N PRO A 105 -10.39 9.94 -35.58
CA PRO A 105 -10.83 11.16 -34.85
C PRO A 105 -11.85 12.01 -35.70
N ASP A 106 -11.96 13.35 -35.83
CA ASP A 106 -11.15 14.53 -35.42
C ASP A 106 -11.88 15.90 -35.32
N ARG A 107 -11.25 16.82 -34.57
CA ARG A 107 -11.30 18.31 -34.47
C ARG A 107 -12.21 19.20 -35.34
N ARG A 108 -12.59 20.35 -34.76
CA ARG A 108 -12.08 21.76 -35.00
C ARG A 108 -12.87 22.77 -34.14
N ARG A 109 -12.42 23.99 -33.72
CA ARG A 109 -11.12 24.72 -33.73
C ARG A 109 -11.13 25.83 -32.63
N ARG A 110 -9.96 26.42 -32.34
CA ARG A 110 -9.68 27.61 -31.46
C ARG A 110 -10.18 28.95 -32.10
N PRO A 111 -10.20 30.16 -31.44
CA PRO A 111 -9.08 30.74 -30.68
C PRO A 111 -9.33 31.66 -29.43
N ASP A 112 -8.29 31.68 -28.58
CA ASP A 112 -7.62 32.77 -27.83
C ASP A 112 -8.35 34.06 -27.36
N ARG A 113 -8.15 34.44 -26.08
CA ARG A 113 -7.92 35.84 -25.65
C ARG A 113 -7.30 36.03 -24.24
N GLN A 114 -6.15 36.70 -24.21
CA GLN A 114 -5.71 37.76 -23.27
C GLN A 114 -5.71 37.56 -21.74
N ASP A 115 -4.50 37.37 -21.19
CA ASP A 115 -3.99 38.01 -19.95
C ASP A 115 -3.94 39.57 -20.14
N PRO A 116 -3.97 40.44 -19.09
CA PRO A 116 -2.87 40.55 -18.10
C PRO A 116 -3.26 40.93 -16.64
N HIS A 117 -2.42 40.59 -15.65
CA HIS A 117 -1.59 41.57 -14.89
C HIS A 117 -0.74 40.96 -13.73
N ARG A 118 0.22 41.74 -13.21
CA ARG A 118 1.40 41.28 -12.42
C ARG A 118 1.70 42.23 -11.24
N ARG A 119 1.99 41.67 -10.05
CA ARG A 119 2.83 42.21 -8.93
C ARG A 119 2.90 41.15 -7.81
N ASP A 120 4.08 40.70 -7.36
CA ASP A 120 5.02 41.33 -6.40
C ASP A 120 4.35 41.41 -4.99
N ALA A 121 4.51 40.50 -4.01
CA ALA A 121 5.67 39.87 -3.35
C ALA A 121 6.26 40.67 -2.15
N LEU A 122 6.23 40.08 -0.92
CA LEU A 122 7.24 40.14 0.17
C LEU A 122 6.72 39.70 1.58
N VAL A 123 7.39 38.70 2.18
CA VAL A 123 7.86 38.49 3.59
C VAL A 123 7.16 39.19 4.79
N GLY A 124 6.92 38.46 5.91
CA GLY A 124 6.94 39.07 7.27
C GLY A 124 6.20 38.42 8.48
N THR A 125 6.79 37.38 9.11
CA THR A 125 6.86 37.09 10.59
C THR A 125 5.66 37.27 11.59
N SER A 126 5.31 36.16 12.28
CA SER A 126 5.09 35.95 13.74
C SER A 126 3.94 36.61 14.57
N ASP A 127 3.03 35.75 15.09
CA ASP A 127 2.59 35.56 16.51
C ASP A 127 1.98 36.68 17.41
N PRO A 128 1.21 36.35 18.48
CA PRO A 128 0.03 35.46 18.50
C PRO A 128 -1.15 35.94 19.43
N PHE A 129 -2.26 35.18 19.47
CA PHE A 129 -3.31 35.13 20.53
C PHE A 129 -4.21 36.36 20.88
N VAL A 130 -5.55 36.17 20.83
CA VAL A 130 -6.55 36.34 21.94
C VAL A 130 -8.02 36.46 21.45
N VAL A 131 -8.82 35.42 21.76
CA VAL A 131 -10.26 35.36 22.11
C VAL A 131 -11.25 36.48 21.68
N VAL A 132 -12.27 36.13 20.86
CA VAL A 132 -13.68 36.60 21.06
C VAL A 132 -14.74 35.52 20.81
N ARG A 133 -15.49 35.25 21.90
CA ARG A 133 -16.79 34.57 22.13
C ARG A 133 -17.74 34.20 20.97
N ARG A 134 -18.35 33.01 21.11
CA ARG A 134 -19.64 32.59 20.51
C ARG A 134 -20.85 33.40 21.05
N PRO A 135 -21.94 33.56 20.28
CA PRO A 135 -23.29 33.87 20.78
C PRO A 135 -24.22 32.64 20.82
N ARG A 136 -25.19 32.63 21.75
CA ARG A 136 -26.39 31.75 21.75
C ARG A 136 -27.66 32.64 21.90
N PRO A 137 -28.85 32.16 21.51
CA PRO A 137 -29.95 33.05 21.09
C PRO A 137 -30.81 33.60 22.24
N ALA A 138 -31.46 34.73 21.99
CA ALA A 138 -32.47 35.33 22.87
C ALA A 138 -33.87 35.32 22.21
N ARG A 139 -34.83 34.67 22.85
CA ARG A 139 -36.28 34.90 22.61
C ARG A 139 -36.72 36.08 23.48
N SER A 140 -37.47 37.03 22.91
CA SER A 140 -38.50 37.77 23.66
C SER A 140 -39.62 38.19 22.72
N SER A 141 -40.79 38.52 23.29
CA SER A 141 -42.04 38.65 22.55
C SER A 141 -42.61 40.07 22.59
N ARG A 142 -43.29 40.47 21.52
CA ARG A 142 -44.29 41.54 21.59
C ARG A 142 -45.44 41.27 20.62
N ARG A 143 -46.62 40.99 21.17
CA ARG A 143 -47.89 41.02 20.45
C ARG A 143 -48.36 42.47 20.35
N VAL A 144 -48.71 42.93 19.15
CA VAL A 144 -49.64 44.05 18.94
C VAL A 144 -50.63 43.60 17.87
N ASN A 145 -51.93 43.70 18.17
CA ASN A 145 -52.97 43.37 17.21
C ASN A 145 -53.34 44.61 16.40
N ALA A 146 -53.31 44.50 15.08
CA ALA A 146 -54.03 45.39 14.17
C ALA A 146 -54.81 44.53 13.17
N ARG A 147 -56.13 44.71 13.09
CA ARG A 147 -57.01 44.05 12.11
C ARG A 147 -57.21 44.96 10.90
N THR A 148 -57.59 44.36 9.77
CA THR A 148 -57.85 45.00 8.46
C THR A 148 -56.58 45.58 7.81
N THR A 149 -56.32 45.42 6.50
CA THR A 149 -57.22 45.12 5.37
C THR A 149 -56.65 44.01 4.45
N ALA A 150 -57.49 43.08 4.01
CA ALA A 150 -57.07 41.98 3.12
C ALA A 150 -57.71 42.10 1.73
N ALA A 151 -57.04 42.77 0.79
CA ALA A 151 -57.33 42.73 -0.65
C ALA A 151 -56.17 43.27 -1.48
N ARG A 152 -56.02 42.76 -2.73
CA ARG A 152 -55.13 43.23 -3.82
C ARG A 152 -53.60 43.00 -3.66
N ALA A 153 -53.11 41.89 -4.21
CA ALA A 153 -51.84 41.82 -4.97
C ALA A 153 -51.68 40.44 -5.64
N ALA A 154 -52.48 40.11 -6.67
CA ALA A 154 -52.44 38.79 -7.33
C ALA A 154 -52.74 38.87 -8.84
N ALA A 155 -51.91 39.60 -9.59
CA ALA A 155 -51.87 39.60 -11.06
C ALA A 155 -50.55 40.23 -11.52
N GLY A 156 -49.62 39.46 -12.13
CA GLY A 156 -48.30 40.02 -12.40
C GLY A 156 -47.25 39.18 -13.13
N PHE A 157 -47.60 38.28 -14.07
CA PHE A 157 -46.68 37.86 -15.15
C PHE A 157 -47.44 37.10 -16.27
N ALA A 158 -48.07 37.82 -17.22
CA ALA A 158 -48.81 37.17 -18.32
C ALA A 158 -49.17 38.10 -19.52
N LEU A 159 -48.20 38.77 -20.17
CA LEU A 159 -48.33 39.19 -21.57
C LEU A 159 -46.98 39.66 -22.16
N ALA A 160 -46.56 39.10 -23.31
CA ALA A 160 -45.76 39.74 -24.38
C ALA A 160 -45.26 38.72 -25.42
N VAL A 161 -46.15 38.23 -26.30
CA VAL A 161 -45.74 37.64 -27.59
C VAL A 161 -46.54 38.36 -28.67
N GLY A 162 -45.84 39.15 -29.48
CA GLY A 162 -46.42 40.00 -30.51
C GLY A 162 -45.66 39.88 -31.82
N LEU A 163 -46.34 39.30 -32.81
CA LEU A 163 -46.12 39.40 -34.25
C LEU A 163 -44.86 40.15 -34.75
N ILE A 164 -43.95 39.41 -35.35
CA ILE A 164 -43.37 39.83 -36.64
C ILE A 164 -43.69 38.74 -37.65
N ALA A 165 -44.43 39.11 -38.70
CA ALA A 165 -44.54 38.33 -39.92
C ALA A 165 -43.63 38.96 -40.97
N LEU A 166 -42.84 38.17 -41.68
CA LEU A 166 -42.10 38.65 -42.85
C LEU A 166 -42.09 37.60 -43.97
N SER A 167 -42.30 38.11 -45.18
CA SER A 167 -42.39 37.45 -46.48
C SER A 167 -41.63 36.12 -46.67
N ALA A 168 -42.31 35.13 -47.24
CA ALA A 168 -41.66 34.05 -47.95
C ALA A 168 -41.20 34.51 -49.35
N ALA A 169 -40.02 34.05 -49.78
CA ALA A 169 -39.58 34.05 -51.17
C ALA A 169 -38.76 32.76 -51.39
N PRO A 170 -39.09 31.91 -52.39
CA PRO A 170 -38.41 30.62 -52.57
C PRO A 170 -37.12 30.78 -53.39
N ALA A 171 -36.01 30.25 -52.88
CA ALA A 171 -34.77 30.08 -53.63
C ALA A 171 -34.52 28.59 -53.86
N THR A 172 -34.89 28.09 -55.04
CA THR A 172 -34.61 26.72 -55.47
C THR A 172 -33.15 26.56 -55.88
N ALA A 173 -32.41 25.69 -55.20
CA ALA A 173 -31.14 25.15 -55.68
C ALA A 173 -31.17 23.62 -55.53
N ALA A 174 -31.17 22.90 -56.65
CA ALA A 174 -31.05 21.45 -56.66
C ALA A 174 -29.61 21.04 -56.35
N GLY A 175 -29.43 19.86 -55.75
CA GLY A 175 -28.14 19.45 -55.19
C GLY A 175 -27.13 18.88 -56.18
N THR A 176 -25.95 18.61 -55.65
CA THR A 176 -25.04 17.55 -56.13
C THR A 176 -24.54 16.78 -54.93
N ALA A 177 -24.68 15.45 -54.96
CA ALA A 177 -24.02 14.57 -54.00
C ALA A 177 -22.60 14.28 -54.49
N THR A 178 -21.60 14.46 -53.63
CA THR A 178 -20.19 14.08 -53.87
C THR A 178 -19.64 13.42 -52.62
N GLY A 179 -18.78 12.41 -52.79
CA GLY A 179 -18.46 11.43 -51.76
C GLY A 179 -17.83 11.98 -50.48
N SER A 180 -18.13 11.30 -49.36
CA SER A 180 -17.41 11.43 -48.11
C SER A 180 -16.15 10.57 -48.16
N GLU A 181 -14.98 11.20 -48.33
CA GLU A 181 -13.67 10.54 -48.22
C GLU A 181 -12.99 10.97 -46.91
N ALA A 182 -12.78 10.01 -46.00
CA ALA A 182 -12.33 10.29 -44.63
C ALA A 182 -10.79 10.21 -44.52
N PRO A 183 -10.09 11.26 -44.05
CA PRO A 183 -8.64 11.26 -43.93
C PRO A 183 -8.16 10.43 -42.74
N THR A 184 -7.20 9.55 -42.97
CA THR A 184 -6.58 8.67 -41.96
C THR A 184 -5.87 9.47 -40.86
N PRO A 185 -6.02 9.11 -39.57
CA PRO A 185 -5.22 9.72 -38.51
C PRO A 185 -3.75 9.30 -38.56
N ALA A 186 -2.87 10.30 -38.45
CA ALA A 186 -1.46 10.11 -38.10
C ALA A 186 -1.34 9.55 -36.66
N PRO A 187 -0.26 8.81 -36.34
CA PRO A 187 -0.06 8.26 -35.00
C PRO A 187 0.13 9.38 -33.98
N VAL A 188 -0.48 9.22 -32.80
CA VAL A 188 -0.15 10.01 -31.62
C VAL A 188 1.05 9.37 -30.92
N THR A 189 2.14 10.11 -30.78
CA THR A 189 3.19 9.78 -29.81
C THR A 189 2.63 9.93 -28.39
N PRO A 190 2.82 8.95 -27.49
CA PRO A 190 2.53 9.16 -26.08
C PRO A 190 3.42 10.30 -25.55
N ALA A 191 2.82 11.25 -24.85
CA ALA A 191 3.48 12.49 -24.43
C ALA A 191 3.03 12.89 -23.02
N GLU A 192 3.25 11.98 -22.07
CA GLU A 192 3.40 12.29 -20.66
C GLU A 192 4.42 11.28 -20.12
N SER A 193 5.60 11.78 -19.74
CA SER A 193 6.60 10.99 -19.02
C SER A 193 6.13 10.87 -17.59
N ASP A 194 5.68 9.68 -17.21
CA ASP A 194 5.30 9.38 -15.83
C ASP A 194 6.54 9.56 -14.94
N ASN A 195 6.58 10.67 -14.20
CA ASN A 195 7.66 11.00 -13.28
C ASN A 195 7.49 10.17 -12.01
N VAL A 196 7.72 8.86 -12.15
CA VAL A 196 7.72 7.91 -11.03
C VAL A 196 8.76 8.36 -10.02
N VAL A 197 8.28 8.96 -8.93
CA VAL A 197 9.06 9.29 -7.74
C VAL A 197 9.57 7.97 -7.17
N ARG A 198 10.89 7.76 -7.22
CA ARG A 198 11.55 6.54 -6.74
C ARG A 198 12.21 6.69 -5.38
N GLY A 199 12.34 7.94 -4.91
CA GLY A 199 13.30 8.35 -3.89
C GLY A 199 14.50 9.05 -4.53
N GLU A 200 15.47 9.44 -3.71
CA GLU A 200 16.80 9.84 -4.14
C GLU A 200 17.62 8.61 -4.62
N ALA A 201 18.74 8.86 -5.30
CA ALA A 201 19.59 7.79 -5.81
C ALA A 201 20.64 7.40 -4.75
N TYR A 202 20.69 6.11 -4.41
CA TYR A 202 21.73 5.54 -3.55
C TYR A 202 23.14 5.84 -4.11
N PRO A 203 24.12 6.27 -3.28
CA PRO A 203 25.35 6.89 -3.77
C PRO A 203 26.51 5.93 -4.11
N GLY A 204 26.36 4.62 -3.88
CA GLY A 204 27.42 3.62 -4.02
C GLY A 204 27.70 3.07 -5.43
N ASP A 205 28.28 1.87 -5.49
CA ASP A 205 28.60 1.10 -6.70
C ASP A 205 27.90 -0.27 -6.63
N PRO A 206 26.67 -0.39 -7.19
CA PRO A 206 25.86 -1.60 -7.14
C PRO A 206 26.56 -2.88 -7.60
N GLU A 207 27.43 -2.81 -8.60
CA GLU A 207 28.11 -3.98 -9.15
C GLU A 207 29.28 -4.45 -8.25
N LEU A 208 30.03 -3.51 -7.68
CA LEU A 208 31.10 -3.81 -6.73
C LEU A 208 30.55 -4.26 -5.37
N GLU A 209 29.56 -3.53 -4.84
CA GLU A 209 28.96 -3.82 -3.53
C GLU A 209 28.22 -5.17 -3.52
N ALA A 210 27.56 -5.56 -4.62
CA ALA A 210 26.97 -6.91 -4.74
C ALA A 210 28.02 -8.02 -4.61
N THR A 211 29.22 -7.79 -5.16
CA THR A 211 30.35 -8.72 -5.06
C THR A 211 30.88 -8.79 -3.62
N LEU A 212 30.95 -7.65 -2.92
CA LEU A 212 31.34 -7.59 -1.50
C LEU A 212 30.34 -8.34 -0.60
N VAL A 213 29.02 -8.14 -0.79
CA VAL A 213 27.98 -8.87 -0.05
C VAL A 213 28.04 -10.38 -0.30
N ALA A 214 28.25 -10.81 -1.55
CA ALA A 214 28.39 -12.24 -1.87
C ALA A 214 29.66 -12.89 -1.26
N ASN A 215 30.73 -12.11 -1.09
CA ASN A 215 31.93 -12.57 -0.38
C ASN A 215 31.71 -12.61 1.14
N GLU A 216 30.94 -11.67 1.69
CA GLU A 216 30.68 -11.59 3.12
C GLU A 216 29.74 -12.69 3.61
N GLU A 217 28.67 -13.01 2.88
CA GLU A 217 27.82 -14.17 3.20
C GLU A 217 28.63 -15.49 3.15
N ARG A 218 29.56 -15.62 2.19
CA ARG A 218 30.46 -16.77 2.13
C ARG A 218 31.37 -16.84 3.36
N ARG A 219 31.93 -15.71 3.83
CA ARG A 219 32.72 -15.65 5.07
C ARG A 219 31.89 -16.13 6.27
N LEU A 220 30.65 -15.68 6.41
CA LEU A 220 29.77 -16.08 7.50
C LEU A 220 29.46 -17.59 7.46
N VAL A 221 29.20 -18.14 6.28
CA VAL A 221 28.99 -19.59 6.08
C VAL A 221 30.25 -20.41 6.40
N GLU A 222 31.43 -19.96 5.96
CA GLU A 222 32.71 -20.61 6.26
C GLU A 222 33.02 -20.61 7.77
N VAL A 223 32.83 -19.47 8.44
CA VAL A 223 32.99 -19.37 9.90
C VAL A 223 32.00 -20.29 10.63
N ARG A 224 30.72 -20.32 10.21
CA ARG A 224 29.69 -21.21 10.77
C ARG A 224 30.07 -22.69 10.60
N ALA A 225 30.59 -23.08 9.43
CA ALA A 225 31.03 -24.45 9.18
C ALA A 225 32.23 -24.85 10.05
N ILE A 226 33.20 -23.96 10.21
CA ILE A 226 34.38 -24.19 11.06
C ILE A 226 33.99 -24.26 12.54
N ALA A 227 33.13 -23.35 13.03
CA ALA A 227 32.68 -23.34 14.43
C ALA A 227 31.96 -24.64 14.81
N ASN A 228 31.02 -25.09 13.98
CA ASN A 228 30.33 -26.38 14.17
C ASN A 228 31.34 -27.55 14.23
N ALA A 229 32.29 -27.63 13.30
CA ALA A 229 33.32 -28.67 13.29
C ALA A 229 34.29 -28.59 14.49
N ALA A 230 34.57 -27.38 14.99
CA ALA A 230 35.42 -27.14 16.15
C ALA A 230 34.76 -27.59 17.47
N GLY A 231 33.42 -27.49 17.56
CA GLY A 231 32.63 -28.11 18.63
C GLY A 231 32.67 -29.64 18.57
N TRP A 232 32.49 -30.23 17.37
CA TRP A 232 32.46 -31.69 17.19
C TRP A 232 33.80 -32.38 17.46
N THR A 233 34.91 -31.70 17.18
CA THR A 233 36.27 -32.23 17.41
C THR A 233 36.78 -32.03 18.84
N GLY A 234 36.04 -31.30 19.69
CA GLY A 234 36.43 -30.98 21.06
C GLY A 234 37.60 -30.00 21.20
N ALA A 235 38.27 -29.64 20.10
CA ALA A 235 39.48 -28.82 20.08
C ALA A 235 39.24 -27.35 20.44
N SER A 236 37.99 -26.87 20.41
CA SER A 236 37.65 -25.48 20.72
C SER A 236 36.42 -25.30 21.62
N ALA A 237 35.83 -26.40 22.12
CA ALA A 237 34.52 -26.39 22.78
C ALA A 237 34.40 -25.53 24.06
N ASN A 238 35.52 -25.09 24.66
CA ASN A 238 35.55 -24.39 25.95
C ASN A 238 36.23 -23.00 25.94
N ARG A 239 36.70 -22.48 24.78
CA ARG A 239 37.30 -21.13 24.69
C ARG A 239 37.04 -20.44 23.34
N PRO A 240 36.87 -19.10 23.32
CA PRO A 240 36.95 -18.30 22.10
C PRO A 240 38.23 -18.55 21.29
N PHE A 241 38.14 -18.45 19.97
CA PHE A 241 39.24 -18.72 19.04
C PHE A 241 39.25 -17.73 17.87
N ARG A 242 40.36 -17.68 17.13
CA ARG A 242 40.52 -16.83 15.94
C ARG A 242 40.64 -17.62 14.65
N LEU A 243 39.94 -17.13 13.63
CA LEU A 243 40.06 -17.53 12.24
C LEU A 243 40.69 -16.40 11.42
N VAL A 244 41.46 -16.76 10.39
CA VAL A 244 41.88 -15.81 9.34
C VAL A 244 40.82 -15.81 8.26
N THR A 245 40.23 -14.66 7.96
CA THR A 245 39.05 -14.55 7.09
C THR A 245 39.21 -13.36 6.14
N GLY A 246 39.75 -13.61 4.94
CA GLY A 246 40.11 -12.53 4.02
C GLY A 246 41.18 -11.61 4.61
N ASN A 247 40.90 -10.30 4.62
CA ASN A 247 41.86 -9.27 5.01
C ASN A 247 41.95 -9.04 6.54
N ALA A 248 41.09 -9.69 7.35
CA ALA A 248 41.07 -9.53 8.80
C ALA A 248 40.90 -10.85 9.55
N TYR A 249 41.18 -10.81 10.86
CA TYR A 249 40.81 -11.88 11.76
C TYR A 249 39.29 -11.86 12.05
N THR A 250 38.75 -13.03 12.38
CA THR A 250 37.44 -13.17 13.02
C THR A 250 37.63 -13.83 14.38
N LEU A 251 37.25 -13.13 15.46
CA LEU A 251 37.13 -13.65 16.82
C LEU A 251 35.77 -14.32 16.98
N VAL A 252 35.76 -15.62 17.23
CA VAL A 252 34.55 -16.40 17.49
C VAL A 252 34.34 -16.54 19.00
N LEU A 253 33.22 -16.01 19.49
CA LEU A 253 32.78 -16.07 20.87
C LEU A 253 31.77 -17.22 21.01
N ILE A 254 32.17 -18.30 21.68
CA ILE A 254 31.38 -19.54 21.86
C ILE A 254 30.46 -19.48 23.09
N GLU A 255 29.50 -20.41 23.20
CA GLU A 255 28.62 -20.55 24.38
C GLU A 255 29.38 -20.55 25.72
N ARG A 256 28.91 -19.74 26.67
CA ARG A 256 29.27 -19.81 28.10
C ARG A 256 28.17 -19.14 28.95
N GLU A 257 28.06 -19.52 30.22
CA GLU A 257 27.00 -19.04 31.15
C GLU A 257 26.99 -17.52 31.37
N ALA A 258 28.17 -16.88 31.39
CA ALA A 258 28.30 -15.43 31.59
C ALA A 258 28.45 -14.68 30.26
N PRO A 259 27.72 -13.58 29.99
CA PRO A 259 27.95 -12.78 28.78
C PRO A 259 29.41 -12.33 28.61
N TYR A 260 29.90 -12.26 27.37
CA TYR A 260 31.15 -11.57 27.04
C TYR A 260 30.93 -10.06 27.16
N THR A 261 31.85 -9.38 27.83
CA THR A 261 31.78 -7.94 28.11
C THR A 261 32.89 -7.18 27.41
N ILE A 262 32.84 -5.85 27.47
CA ILE A 262 33.95 -4.96 27.05
C ILE A 262 35.28 -5.38 27.70
N SER A 263 35.26 -5.81 28.97
CA SER A 263 36.44 -6.31 29.68
C SER A 263 36.98 -7.63 29.10
N ASP A 264 36.08 -8.56 28.72
CA ASP A 264 36.50 -9.79 28.04
C ASP A 264 37.12 -9.49 26.68
N LEU A 265 36.56 -8.55 25.91
CA LEU A 265 37.12 -8.16 24.62
C LEU A 265 38.52 -7.52 24.76
N LEU A 266 38.75 -6.68 25.77
CA LEU A 266 40.08 -6.13 26.05
C LEU A 266 41.12 -7.21 26.40
N GLU A 267 40.71 -8.32 27.03
CA GLU A 267 41.60 -9.43 27.40
C GLU A 267 41.79 -10.46 26.27
N LEU A 268 40.75 -10.71 25.46
CA LEU A 268 40.78 -11.60 24.30
C LEU A 268 41.42 -10.95 23.05
N ALA A 269 41.27 -9.63 22.89
CA ALA A 269 41.68 -8.85 21.72
C ALA A 269 42.51 -7.59 22.04
N PRO A 270 43.57 -7.68 22.88
CA PRO A 270 44.32 -6.50 23.35
C PRO A 270 45.06 -5.69 22.25
N SER A 271 45.16 -6.23 21.03
CA SER A 271 45.77 -5.60 19.86
C SER A 271 44.76 -5.08 18.83
N THR A 272 43.49 -5.44 18.97
CA THR A 272 42.46 -5.39 17.91
C THR A 272 41.10 -4.89 18.41
N PHE A 273 40.90 -4.85 19.72
CA PHE A 273 39.87 -4.07 20.40
C PHE A 273 40.57 -3.15 21.41
N VAL A 274 40.82 -1.90 21.01
CA VAL A 274 41.76 -1.00 21.69
C VAL A 274 41.05 0.25 22.17
N GLN A 275 41.10 0.51 23.48
CA GLN A 275 40.63 1.77 24.05
C GLN A 275 41.56 2.93 23.63
N GLN A 276 40.96 3.96 23.05
CA GLN A 276 41.65 5.15 22.56
C GLN A 276 41.89 6.19 23.68
N PRO A 277 42.80 7.16 23.49
CA PRO A 277 43.11 8.17 24.50
C PRO A 277 41.94 9.08 24.92
N ASP A 278 40.87 9.13 24.12
CA ASP A 278 39.65 9.88 24.39
C ASP A 278 38.55 9.05 25.10
N GLY A 279 38.82 7.77 25.35
CA GLY A 279 37.91 6.81 25.99
C GLY A 279 37.00 6.03 25.04
N SER A 280 37.03 6.29 23.73
CA SER A 280 36.37 5.43 22.72
C SER A 280 37.07 4.07 22.59
N TYR A 281 36.45 3.11 21.90
CA TYR A 281 37.01 1.80 21.59
C TYR A 281 37.05 1.59 20.09
N LEU A 282 38.23 1.30 19.54
CA LEU A 282 38.41 0.92 18.14
C LEU A 282 38.41 -0.62 18.03
N LEU A 283 37.52 -1.16 17.21
CA LEU A 283 37.51 -2.57 16.82
C LEU A 283 38.07 -2.72 15.39
N SER A 284 39.11 -3.55 15.24
CA SER A 284 39.84 -3.82 13.99
C SER A 284 39.92 -5.32 13.64
N GLU A 285 39.08 -6.14 14.25
CA GLU A 285 38.81 -7.52 13.79
C GLU A 285 37.31 -7.82 13.85
N ASN A 286 36.84 -8.77 13.05
CA ASN A 286 35.45 -9.17 13.05
C ASN A 286 35.10 -9.92 14.34
N ILE A 287 33.90 -9.69 14.88
CA ILE A 287 33.36 -10.49 15.99
C ILE A 287 32.20 -11.36 15.48
N ILE A 288 32.24 -12.65 15.83
CA ILE A 288 31.14 -13.60 15.63
C ILE A 288 30.68 -14.11 16.99
N VAL A 289 29.41 -13.87 17.31
CA VAL A 289 28.73 -14.39 18.50
C VAL A 289 27.98 -15.66 18.12
N ASP A 290 28.58 -16.80 18.46
CA ASP A 290 28.11 -18.13 18.06
C ASP A 290 26.85 -18.58 18.83
N GLN A 291 26.29 -19.73 18.47
CA GLN A 291 25.07 -20.27 19.09
C GLN A 291 25.20 -20.37 20.62
N GLY A 292 24.20 -19.88 21.35
CA GLY A 292 24.20 -19.83 22.82
C GLY A 292 25.13 -18.79 23.46
N ALA A 293 26.07 -18.19 22.73
CA ALA A 293 26.90 -17.11 23.24
C ALA A 293 26.09 -15.81 23.41
N THR A 294 26.46 -14.99 24.40
CA THR A 294 25.91 -13.63 24.57
C THR A 294 27.04 -12.62 24.60
N LEU A 295 27.00 -11.61 23.73
CA LEU A 295 27.84 -10.42 23.79
C LEU A 295 27.05 -9.26 24.42
N SER A 296 27.61 -8.60 25.44
CA SER A 296 27.01 -7.45 26.12
C SER A 296 27.96 -6.25 26.13
N LEU A 297 27.72 -5.34 25.19
CA LEU A 297 28.39 -4.05 25.06
C LEU A 297 27.57 -3.01 25.82
N THR A 298 27.58 -3.16 27.15
CA THR A 298 26.79 -2.35 28.09
C THR A 298 27.69 -1.47 28.94
N SER A 299 27.35 -0.18 29.07
CA SER A 299 28.13 0.79 29.85
C SER A 299 27.25 1.78 30.63
N ARG A 300 27.79 2.30 31.74
CA ARG A 300 27.21 3.43 32.52
C ARG A 300 27.90 4.78 32.23
N ASP A 301 28.93 4.73 31.41
CA ASP A 301 29.61 5.86 30.78
C ASP A 301 29.39 5.80 29.27
N ALA A 302 29.60 6.91 28.56
CA ALA A 302 29.33 6.98 27.12
C ALA A 302 30.22 5.99 26.36
N LEU A 303 29.64 4.86 25.95
CA LEU A 303 30.30 3.85 25.12
C LEU A 303 30.36 4.40 23.70
N ARG A 304 31.55 4.62 23.17
CA ARG A 304 31.76 5.00 21.77
C ARG A 304 32.58 3.91 21.09
N LEU A 305 31.99 3.25 20.10
CA LEU A 305 32.50 2.05 19.46
C LEU A 305 32.73 2.32 17.97
N HIS A 306 34.00 2.51 17.64
CA HIS A 306 34.46 2.76 16.27
C HIS A 306 34.77 1.41 15.63
N LEU A 307 34.00 1.01 14.62
CA LEU A 307 34.24 -0.19 13.83
C LEU A 307 35.13 0.20 12.64
N THR A 308 36.29 -0.43 12.50
CA THR A 308 37.25 -0.06 11.43
C THR A 308 36.59 -0.22 10.06
N SER A 309 36.55 0.86 9.28
CA SER A 309 35.95 0.91 7.95
C SER A 309 36.84 1.75 7.04
N THR A 310 37.40 1.13 6.01
CA THR A 310 38.44 1.69 5.14
C THR A 310 38.37 1.03 3.76
N PRO A 311 38.89 1.65 2.69
CA PRO A 311 38.89 1.10 1.33
C PRO A 311 39.60 -0.26 1.14
N ASP A 312 40.38 -0.70 2.14
CA ASP A 312 41.08 -1.99 2.14
C ASP A 312 40.41 -3.05 3.05
N LEU A 313 39.52 -2.63 3.97
CA LEU A 313 38.94 -3.42 5.05
C LEU A 313 37.77 -2.71 5.76
N PHE A 314 36.63 -3.40 5.92
CA PHE A 314 35.58 -3.09 6.89
C PHE A 314 35.42 -4.19 7.96
N VAL A 315 34.77 -3.86 9.08
CA VAL A 315 34.55 -4.77 10.23
C VAL A 315 33.07 -5.03 10.50
N SER A 316 32.71 -6.29 10.74
CA SER A 316 31.39 -6.74 11.20
C SER A 316 31.37 -7.06 12.70
N ILE A 317 30.29 -6.70 13.40
CA ILE A 317 29.86 -7.42 14.61
C ILE A 317 28.63 -8.24 14.25
N ALA A 318 28.80 -9.57 14.14
CA ALA A 318 27.75 -10.46 13.71
C ALA A 318 27.43 -11.55 14.75
N SER A 319 26.21 -12.08 14.75
CA SER A 319 25.81 -13.27 15.50
C SER A 319 25.28 -14.35 14.58
N LEU A 320 25.45 -15.61 15.00
CA LEU A 320 24.99 -16.84 14.38
C LEU A 320 24.27 -17.69 15.44
N GLY A 321 22.99 -17.41 15.71
CA GLY A 321 22.19 -18.10 16.74
C GLY A 321 22.51 -17.70 18.19
N GLY A 322 23.33 -16.67 18.39
CA GLY A 322 23.68 -16.11 19.70
C GLY A 322 22.84 -14.89 20.06
N ALA A 323 23.31 -14.12 21.06
CA ALA A 323 22.64 -12.91 21.53
C ALA A 323 23.58 -11.70 21.50
N ILE A 324 23.12 -10.58 20.93
CA ILE A 324 23.84 -9.29 21.00
C ILE A 324 23.02 -8.30 21.83
N GLN A 325 23.67 -7.72 22.83
CA GLN A 325 23.12 -6.70 23.71
C GLN A 325 24.03 -5.47 23.64
N ILE A 326 23.47 -4.31 23.31
CA ILE A 326 24.20 -3.02 23.29
C ILE A 326 23.36 -2.02 24.08
N SER A 327 23.93 -1.40 25.12
CA SER A 327 23.18 -0.40 25.88
C SER A 327 24.02 0.70 26.54
N GLY A 328 23.50 1.92 26.44
CA GLY A 328 23.91 3.09 27.22
C GLY A 328 22.85 3.47 28.26
N THR A 329 22.89 4.72 28.73
CA THR A 329 21.82 5.34 29.54
C THR A 329 21.14 6.46 28.75
N PRO A 330 19.93 6.92 29.13
CA PRO A 330 19.27 8.04 28.44
C PRO A 330 20.10 9.33 28.39
N GLU A 331 20.98 9.54 29.37
CA GLU A 331 21.89 10.69 29.46
C GLU A 331 23.27 10.45 28.83
N LYS A 332 23.62 9.18 28.58
CA LYS A 332 24.89 8.72 27.99
C LYS A 332 24.61 7.54 27.07
N ARG A 333 24.08 7.86 25.90
CA ARG A 333 23.77 6.89 24.84
C ARG A 333 25.05 6.18 24.40
N ALA A 334 24.92 4.94 23.94
CA ALA A 334 26.01 4.22 23.29
C ALA A 334 26.06 4.61 21.81
N GLU A 335 27.25 4.79 21.25
CA GLU A 335 27.49 5.21 19.86
C GLU A 335 28.22 4.07 19.14
N VAL A 336 27.74 3.66 17.96
CA VAL A 336 28.33 2.61 17.12
C VAL A 336 28.44 3.13 15.68
N VAL A 337 29.67 3.25 15.18
CA VAL A 337 29.99 4.00 13.96
C VAL A 337 31.04 3.29 13.10
N ALA A 338 30.92 3.37 11.77
CA ALA A 338 31.97 2.96 10.85
C ALA A 338 33.06 4.04 10.80
N TRP A 339 34.32 3.71 11.03
CA TRP A 339 35.40 4.68 11.29
C TRP A 339 36.64 4.44 10.43
N ASP A 340 37.01 5.44 9.63
CA ASP A 340 38.27 5.44 8.91
C ASP A 340 39.39 5.96 9.80
N SER A 341 40.10 5.02 10.43
CA SER A 341 41.26 5.27 11.29
C SER A 341 42.44 5.97 10.60
N ARG A 342 42.42 6.13 9.26
CA ARG A 342 43.43 6.87 8.49
C ARG A 342 43.11 8.37 8.39
N THR A 343 41.82 8.73 8.46
CA THR A 343 41.31 10.13 8.36
C THR A 343 40.70 10.65 9.65
N ASP A 344 40.54 9.77 10.64
CA ASP A 344 39.97 10.02 11.98
C ASP A 344 38.55 10.60 11.93
N GLN A 345 37.73 10.02 11.06
CA GLN A 345 36.35 10.41 10.75
C GLN A 345 35.45 9.19 10.53
N ALA A 346 34.14 9.42 10.58
CA ALA A 346 33.15 8.42 10.20
C ALA A 346 33.23 8.13 8.68
N ASP A 347 33.05 6.87 8.31
CA ASP A 347 33.12 6.43 6.92
C ASP A 347 31.78 6.67 6.21
N THR A 348 31.80 7.59 5.26
CA THR A 348 30.63 7.97 4.44
C THR A 348 30.63 7.31 3.07
N THR A 349 31.58 6.41 2.79
CA THR A 349 31.72 5.68 1.53
C THR A 349 31.07 4.30 1.64
N THR A 350 30.34 3.87 0.61
CA THR A 350 29.71 2.53 0.62
C THR A 350 30.27 1.58 -0.45
N SER A 351 30.81 2.13 -1.55
CA SER A 351 31.26 1.39 -2.75
C SER A 351 32.35 0.36 -2.48
N ASP A 352 33.19 0.60 -1.47
CA ASP A 352 34.28 -0.24 -0.98
C ASP A 352 33.85 -1.16 0.19
N GLY A 353 32.59 -1.07 0.61
CA GLY A 353 32.02 -1.83 1.72
C GLY A 353 32.26 -1.14 3.06
N ARG A 354 31.23 -1.15 3.92
CA ARG A 354 31.18 -0.36 5.15
C ARG A 354 30.85 -1.21 6.38
N ALA A 355 31.44 -0.88 7.52
CA ALA A 355 31.27 -1.63 8.77
C ALA A 355 29.79 -1.72 9.21
N TYR A 356 29.38 -2.84 9.80
CA TYR A 356 27.96 -3.13 10.08
C TYR A 356 27.74 -4.08 11.27
N VAL A 357 26.47 -4.17 11.73
CA VAL A 357 26.02 -5.06 12.81
C VAL A 357 24.92 -5.99 12.31
N ARG A 358 25.02 -7.31 12.56
CA ARG A 358 24.02 -8.31 12.14
C ARG A 358 23.69 -9.36 13.20
N VAL A 359 22.42 -9.63 13.45
CA VAL A 359 21.98 -10.72 14.34
C VAL A 359 21.32 -11.80 13.49
N SER A 360 22.05 -12.89 13.20
CA SER A 360 21.54 -13.99 12.37
C SER A 360 20.94 -15.10 13.23
N GLY A 361 19.62 -15.09 13.44
CA GLY A 361 18.94 -15.89 14.46
C GLY A 361 19.25 -15.46 15.89
N GLY A 362 18.62 -16.09 16.87
CA GLY A 362 18.82 -15.76 18.28
C GLY A 362 18.13 -14.46 18.73
N THR A 363 18.83 -13.59 19.46
CA THR A 363 18.21 -12.40 20.10
C THR A 363 19.02 -11.10 19.99
N ALA A 364 18.31 -9.99 19.79
CA ALA A 364 18.85 -8.63 19.85
C ALA A 364 18.26 -7.85 21.04
N ARG A 365 19.08 -7.07 21.76
CA ARG A 365 18.61 -6.04 22.70
C ARG A 365 19.43 -4.76 22.54
N PHE A 366 18.82 -3.71 22.00
CA PHE A 366 19.49 -2.42 21.83
C PHE A 366 18.72 -1.35 22.61
N ALA A 367 19.36 -0.70 23.58
CA ALA A 367 18.73 0.28 24.46
C ALA A 367 19.56 1.55 24.62
N ASN A 368 19.01 2.71 24.24
CA ASN A 368 19.72 4.00 24.24
C ASN A 368 21.01 3.95 23.39
N VAL A 369 20.88 3.56 22.11
CA VAL A 369 22.01 3.40 21.17
C VAL A 369 21.81 4.28 19.94
N ASP A 370 22.88 4.94 19.49
CA ASP A 370 22.98 5.67 18.24
C ASP A 370 23.87 4.86 17.28
N PHE A 371 23.26 4.21 16.31
CA PHE A 371 23.94 3.54 15.20
C PHE A 371 24.02 4.53 14.03
N HIS A 372 25.21 4.78 13.49
CA HIS A 372 25.31 5.66 12.34
C HIS A 372 26.49 5.39 11.41
N ASP A 373 26.34 5.87 10.18
CA ASP A 373 27.30 5.67 9.10
C ASP A 373 27.61 4.17 8.88
N LEU A 374 26.66 3.26 9.17
CA LEU A 374 26.87 1.82 9.04
C LEU A 374 26.36 1.27 7.70
N GLY A 375 27.05 0.25 7.22
CA GLY A 375 26.56 -0.66 6.20
C GLY A 375 26.39 -0.10 4.79
N PHE A 376 26.06 -1.01 3.88
CA PHE A 376 26.10 -0.80 2.42
C PHE A 376 25.16 -1.78 1.70
N TRP A 377 24.58 -1.30 0.58
CA TRP A 377 23.94 -2.03 -0.52
C TRP A 377 22.77 -2.98 -0.19
N SER A 378 23.00 -4.08 0.52
CA SER A 378 21.96 -5.09 0.79
C SER A 378 21.36 -4.91 2.19
N GLY A 379 20.10 -5.31 2.40
CA GLY A 379 19.50 -5.32 3.73
C GLY A 379 20.28 -6.16 4.76
N ARG A 380 20.89 -7.28 4.33
CA ARG A 380 21.74 -8.13 5.21
C ARG A 380 23.00 -7.40 5.71
N THR A 381 23.51 -6.43 4.95
CA THR A 381 24.70 -5.60 5.25
C THR A 381 24.35 -4.12 5.48
N GLY A 382 23.07 -3.78 5.63
CA GLY A 382 22.57 -2.40 5.42
C GLY A 382 22.90 -1.40 6.52
N GLY A 383 23.36 -1.86 7.68
CA GLY A 383 23.72 -1.03 8.83
C GLY A 383 23.53 -1.81 10.11
N VAL A 384 22.28 -1.89 10.55
CA VAL A 384 21.83 -2.83 11.58
C VAL A 384 20.84 -3.81 10.96
N SER A 385 21.18 -5.12 10.93
CA SER A 385 20.33 -6.15 10.34
C SER A 385 19.98 -7.28 11.31
N LEU A 386 18.73 -7.74 11.27
CA LEU A 386 18.18 -8.82 12.08
C LEU A 386 17.62 -9.88 11.12
N THR A 387 18.19 -11.08 11.07
CA THR A 387 17.90 -12.06 10.02
C THR A 387 17.75 -13.48 10.56
N GLY A 388 16.55 -14.06 10.59
CA GLY A 388 16.41 -15.52 10.72
C GLY A 388 16.89 -16.28 9.48
N THR A 389 16.90 -17.61 9.55
CA THR A 389 17.10 -18.50 8.40
C THR A 389 15.86 -19.38 8.23
N SER A 390 15.07 -19.14 7.19
CA SER A 390 13.82 -19.87 6.99
C SER A 390 14.05 -21.33 6.57
N ASP A 391 13.08 -22.21 6.84
CA ASP A 391 13.13 -23.63 6.43
C ASP A 391 13.26 -23.81 4.90
N GLY A 392 13.00 -22.76 4.11
CA GLY A 392 13.23 -22.70 2.67
C GLY A 392 14.69 -22.46 2.25
N GLU A 393 15.51 -21.80 3.09
CA GLU A 393 16.95 -21.59 2.83
C GLU A 393 17.76 -22.86 3.21
N THR A 394 17.22 -24.03 2.85
CA THR A 394 17.97 -25.29 2.83
C THR A 394 19.14 -25.11 1.88
N VAL A 395 20.37 -25.11 2.41
CA VAL A 395 21.61 -25.07 1.62
C VAL A 395 21.59 -26.22 0.61
N VAL A 396 21.25 -25.91 -0.63
CA VAL A 396 21.22 -26.90 -1.72
C VAL A 396 22.60 -27.50 -1.81
N GLY A 397 22.67 -28.82 -1.71
CA GLY A 397 23.90 -29.56 -1.46
C GLY A 397 24.91 -29.52 -2.59
N GLN A 398 25.56 -28.38 -2.80
CA GLN A 398 26.94 -28.34 -3.26
C GLN A 398 27.77 -29.12 -2.24
N THR A 399 27.91 -30.41 -2.53
CA THR A 399 28.99 -31.22 -1.98
C THR A 399 30.28 -30.61 -2.49
N VAL A 400 30.81 -29.66 -1.72
CA VAL A 400 32.17 -29.16 -1.87
C VAL A 400 33.08 -30.36 -1.77
N ARG A 401 33.48 -30.90 -2.93
CA ARG A 401 34.59 -31.84 -3.02
C ARG A 401 35.79 -31.05 -2.54
N GLY A 402 36.23 -31.33 -1.32
CA GLY A 402 37.28 -30.57 -0.64
C GLY A 402 38.61 -30.69 -1.39
N ASP A 403 38.82 -29.81 -2.37
CA ASP A 403 40.08 -29.66 -3.07
C ASP A 403 41.02 -28.85 -2.17
N ALA A 404 41.65 -29.56 -1.23
CA ALA A 404 42.33 -29.01 -0.06
C ALA A 404 43.61 -28.24 -0.44
N SER A 405 43.45 -27.00 -0.89
CA SER A 405 44.53 -26.24 -1.55
C SER A 405 44.68 -24.76 -1.19
N THR A 406 44.02 -24.26 -0.13
CA THR A 406 44.52 -23.12 0.68
C THR A 406 44.20 -23.31 2.15
N GLY A 407 45.22 -23.29 3.01
CA GLY A 407 45.08 -23.60 4.44
C GLY A 407 44.64 -22.41 5.29
N THR A 408 43.34 -22.24 5.50
CA THR A 408 42.79 -21.35 6.53
C THR A 408 43.28 -21.79 7.90
N THR A 409 44.31 -21.11 8.41
CA THR A 409 44.98 -21.50 9.65
C THR A 409 44.19 -21.01 10.85
N VAL A 410 43.67 -21.94 11.66
CA VAL A 410 43.05 -21.65 12.96
C VAL A 410 44.17 -21.29 13.94
N TYR A 411 44.10 -20.11 14.55
CA TYR A 411 45.13 -19.65 15.49
C TYR A 411 44.66 -19.81 16.94
N GLY A 412 45.04 -20.94 17.53
CA GLY A 412 44.92 -21.25 18.96
C GLY A 412 46.01 -22.23 19.39
N ASN A 413 46.58 -22.04 20.58
CA ASN A 413 47.62 -22.93 21.09
C ASN A 413 47.02 -24.24 21.65
N GLU A 414 46.84 -25.26 20.82
CA GLU A 414 47.24 -26.64 21.16
C GLU A 414 47.23 -27.64 19.96
N ILE A 415 48.45 -28.03 19.56
CA ILE A 415 48.92 -29.34 19.07
C ILE A 415 47.88 -30.33 18.47
N PHE A 416 48.02 -30.64 17.18
CA PHE A 416 47.39 -31.80 16.54
C PHE A 416 47.91 -33.15 17.09
N PRO A 417 47.05 -34.08 17.53
CA PRO A 417 47.40 -35.49 17.66
C PRO A 417 47.10 -36.22 16.33
N THR A 418 48.14 -36.60 15.58
CA THR A 418 47.98 -37.48 14.41
C THR A 418 47.74 -38.92 14.88
N GLY A 419 46.52 -39.23 15.30
CA GLY A 419 46.10 -40.55 15.79
C GLY A 419 44.83 -41.04 15.10
N SER A 420 44.93 -42.14 14.36
CA SER A 420 43.79 -42.77 13.70
C SER A 420 43.12 -43.79 14.63
N ASP A 421 42.16 -43.35 15.43
CA ASP A 421 41.31 -44.27 16.22
C ASP A 421 39.92 -43.69 16.51
N ALA A 422 38.95 -44.58 16.76
CA ALA A 422 37.58 -44.30 17.21
C ALA A 422 36.73 -43.32 16.36
N ALA A 423 36.30 -43.76 15.17
CA ALA A 423 35.10 -43.20 14.53
C ALA A 423 33.84 -43.58 15.35
N VAL A 424 33.37 -42.67 16.21
CA VAL A 424 32.12 -42.82 16.97
C VAL A 424 30.94 -42.35 16.12
N PRO A 425 29.91 -43.18 15.89
CA PRO A 425 28.67 -42.71 15.26
C PRO A 425 27.93 -41.75 16.20
N LEU A 426 27.84 -40.48 15.83
CA LEU A 426 27.11 -39.46 16.59
C LEU A 426 25.63 -39.46 16.17
N ASP A 427 24.77 -39.98 17.04
CA ASP A 427 23.31 -39.88 16.93
C ASP A 427 22.81 -38.54 17.51
N ALA A 428 23.39 -37.45 17.00
CA ALA A 428 23.16 -36.08 17.44
C ALA A 428 22.67 -35.23 16.26
N THR A 429 21.36 -35.09 16.13
CA THR A 429 20.76 -34.13 15.21
C THR A 429 21.17 -32.70 15.60
N PRO A 430 21.74 -31.89 14.68
CA PRO A 430 22.01 -30.48 14.96
C PRO A 430 20.71 -29.75 15.35
N ASP A 431 20.76 -28.91 16.39
CA ASP A 431 19.64 -28.03 16.71
C ASP A 431 19.66 -26.82 15.75
N LEU A 432 18.99 -27.01 14.61
CA LEU A 432 18.77 -25.97 13.61
C LEU A 432 17.77 -24.90 14.09
N GLY A 433 17.01 -25.17 15.16
CA GLY A 433 15.94 -24.29 15.65
C GLY A 433 16.44 -22.92 16.11
N ALA A 434 17.64 -22.84 16.69
CA ALA A 434 18.22 -21.58 17.19
C ALA A 434 18.48 -20.51 16.11
N TYR A 435 18.49 -20.89 14.83
CA TYR A 435 18.71 -19.99 13.70
C TYR A 435 17.42 -19.59 12.98
N SER A 436 16.33 -20.34 13.20
CA SER A 436 15.08 -20.25 12.42
C SER A 436 14.49 -18.83 12.39
N PHE A 437 14.39 -18.19 13.55
CA PHE A 437 13.88 -16.83 13.71
C PHE A 437 14.81 -16.00 14.60
N VAL A 438 14.82 -14.68 14.36
CA VAL A 438 15.37 -13.70 15.30
C VAL A 438 14.23 -13.04 16.09
N SER A 439 14.51 -12.64 17.34
CA SER A 439 13.60 -11.84 18.17
C SER A 439 14.34 -10.62 18.75
N ALA A 440 13.63 -9.52 19.01
CA ALA A 440 14.29 -8.25 19.33
C ALA A 440 13.47 -7.35 20.27
N ASP A 441 14.21 -6.64 21.14
CA ASP A 441 13.73 -5.60 22.05
C ASP A 441 14.59 -4.34 21.78
N ILE A 442 14.01 -3.35 21.10
CA ILE A 442 14.68 -2.18 20.53
C ILE A 442 14.09 -0.92 21.18
N ASP A 443 14.88 -0.25 21.99
CA ASP A 443 14.45 0.80 22.91
C ASP A 443 15.25 2.09 22.70
N SER A 444 14.56 3.18 22.35
CA SER A 444 15.16 4.51 22.29
C SER A 444 16.39 4.55 21.38
N VAL A 445 16.37 3.85 20.24
CA VAL A 445 17.50 3.71 19.30
C VAL A 445 17.42 4.78 18.21
N THR A 446 18.55 5.38 17.86
CA THR A 446 18.69 6.17 16.63
C THR A 446 19.44 5.35 15.60
N ALA A 447 18.96 5.32 14.36
CA ALA A 447 19.66 4.81 13.20
C ALA A 447 19.66 5.90 12.11
N ARG A 448 20.85 6.44 11.80
CA ARG A 448 21.01 7.53 10.83
C ARG A 448 22.21 7.34 9.92
N ASP A 449 22.14 7.89 8.70
CA ASP A 449 23.24 7.87 7.73
C ASP A 449 23.70 6.43 7.33
N ASN A 450 22.94 5.41 7.73
CA ASN A 450 23.16 4.01 7.36
C ASN A 450 22.66 3.78 5.92
N ALA A 451 23.05 2.68 5.27
CA ALA A 451 22.47 2.33 3.98
C ALA A 451 20.96 1.99 4.11
N TYR A 452 20.60 1.27 5.17
CA TYR A 452 19.24 1.11 5.68
C TYR A 452 19.28 1.39 7.20
N GLY A 453 18.32 2.14 7.73
CA GLY A 453 18.32 2.47 9.17
C GLY A 453 18.28 1.19 10.02
N MET A 454 17.30 0.32 9.78
CA MET A 454 17.31 -1.06 10.25
C MET A 454 16.59 -2.00 9.28
N PHE A 455 17.15 -3.20 9.06
CA PHE A 455 16.57 -4.25 8.23
C PHE A 455 16.25 -5.51 9.04
N ILE A 456 15.04 -6.05 8.88
CA ILE A 456 14.53 -7.19 9.68
C ILE A 456 13.87 -8.20 8.73
N THR A 457 14.22 -9.49 8.81
CA THR A 457 13.60 -10.57 8.02
C THR A 457 13.62 -11.90 8.79
N SER A 458 12.63 -12.78 8.57
CA SER A 458 12.49 -14.07 9.27
C SER A 458 12.59 -13.89 10.80
N ALA A 459 11.66 -13.11 11.36
CA ALA A 459 11.68 -12.63 12.73
C ALA A 459 10.31 -12.81 13.40
N ARG A 460 10.27 -13.08 14.71
CA ARG A 460 9.01 -13.16 15.47
C ARG A 460 9.11 -12.44 16.81
N GLY A 461 8.09 -11.67 17.15
CA GLY A 461 8.03 -10.95 18.44
C GLY A 461 9.10 -9.88 18.54
N VAL A 462 9.07 -8.95 17.58
CA VAL A 462 9.96 -7.78 17.52
C VAL A 462 9.24 -6.60 18.15
N ASP A 463 9.80 -6.01 19.22
CA ASP A 463 9.30 -4.78 19.84
C ASP A 463 10.27 -3.63 19.53
N ILE A 464 9.78 -2.58 18.86
CA ILE A 464 10.52 -1.35 18.53
C ILE A 464 9.77 -0.17 19.12
N ARG A 465 10.40 0.54 20.06
CA ARG A 465 9.78 1.64 20.79
C ARG A 465 10.70 2.85 20.93
N ASP A 466 10.09 4.03 20.88
CA ASP A 466 10.73 5.33 21.11
C ASP A 466 11.96 5.62 20.21
N SER A 467 12.02 4.97 19.05
CA SER A 467 13.21 4.92 18.17
C SER A 467 13.08 5.82 16.94
N THR A 468 14.20 6.15 16.29
CA THR A 468 14.30 7.14 15.20
C THR A 468 15.13 6.61 14.03
N PHE A 469 14.59 6.67 12.81
CA PHE A 469 15.24 6.25 11.57
C PHE A 469 15.37 7.45 10.62
N ASP A 470 16.49 8.18 10.68
CA ASP A 470 16.63 9.50 10.04
C ASP A 470 17.76 9.55 8.99
N ASN A 471 17.54 10.21 7.85
CA ASN A 471 18.58 10.49 6.84
C ASN A 471 19.35 9.24 6.31
N ASN A 472 18.70 8.07 6.23
CA ASN A 472 19.34 6.85 5.71
C ASN A 472 19.31 6.80 4.16
N LEU A 473 20.32 6.15 3.56
CA LEU A 473 20.61 6.22 2.12
C LEU A 473 19.62 5.42 1.23
N VAL A 474 18.74 4.61 1.82
CA VAL A 474 17.61 3.93 1.17
C VAL A 474 16.35 4.10 2.02
N ASP A 475 15.92 3.07 2.76
CA ASP A 475 14.71 3.09 3.60
C ASP A 475 15.09 3.27 5.09
N GLY A 476 14.19 3.88 5.87
CA GLY A 476 14.38 4.06 7.32
C GLY A 476 14.29 2.74 8.10
N LEU A 477 13.11 2.12 8.14
CA LEU A 477 12.89 0.81 8.77
C LEU A 477 12.28 -0.17 7.76
N VAL A 478 12.93 -1.32 7.56
CA VAL A 478 12.48 -2.37 6.65
C VAL A 478 12.16 -3.65 7.42
N LEU A 479 10.88 -3.99 7.48
CA LEU A 479 10.32 -5.24 7.97
C LEU A 479 10.02 -6.11 6.75
N HIS A 480 11.00 -6.88 6.32
CA HIS A 480 10.98 -7.69 5.11
C HIS A 480 10.19 -9.00 5.31
N ARG A 481 10.43 -10.01 4.46
CA ARG A 481 9.74 -11.31 4.46
C ARG A 481 9.80 -12.00 5.83
N GLU A 482 8.72 -12.70 6.16
CA GLU A 482 8.59 -13.59 7.32
C GLU A 482 8.78 -12.88 8.67
N VAL A 483 8.31 -11.64 8.77
CA VAL A 483 8.24 -10.92 10.04
C VAL A 483 6.85 -11.08 10.65
N GLU A 484 6.78 -11.74 11.80
CA GLU A 484 5.54 -12.08 12.52
C GLU A 484 5.44 -11.37 13.87
N ASP A 485 4.22 -10.90 14.22
CA ASP A 485 3.90 -10.30 15.53
C ASP A 485 4.88 -9.18 15.95
N ALA A 486 5.16 -8.25 15.02
CA ALA A 486 6.06 -7.11 15.25
C ALA A 486 5.29 -5.85 15.66
N VAL A 487 5.75 -5.18 16.72
CA VAL A 487 5.15 -3.94 17.24
C VAL A 487 6.14 -2.79 17.07
N ILE A 488 5.69 -1.70 16.47
CA ILE A 488 6.46 -0.48 16.24
C ILE A 488 5.68 0.67 16.86
N HIS A 489 6.22 1.28 17.92
CA HIS A 489 5.49 2.18 18.80
C HIS A 489 6.23 3.51 19.03
N ASN A 490 5.50 4.63 18.98
CA ASN A 490 6.03 5.96 19.32
C ASN A 490 7.37 6.33 18.64
N SER A 491 7.60 5.79 17.43
CA SER A 491 8.88 5.87 16.71
C SER A 491 8.76 6.73 15.46
N SER A 492 9.88 7.27 14.97
CA SER A 492 9.91 8.19 13.82
C SER A 492 10.77 7.69 12.67
N ALA A 493 10.41 8.05 11.44
CA ALA A 493 11.21 7.79 10.25
C ALA A 493 11.17 9.00 9.30
N SER A 494 12.30 9.67 9.12
CA SER A 494 12.36 10.95 8.42
C SER A 494 13.56 11.13 7.50
N ASN A 495 13.39 11.97 6.48
CA ASN A 495 14.46 12.36 5.54
C ASN A 495 15.17 11.17 4.84
N ASN A 496 14.63 9.95 4.89
CA ASN A 496 15.25 8.80 4.25
C ASN A 496 15.10 8.92 2.73
N ALA A 497 16.12 8.48 1.99
CA ALA A 497 16.20 8.65 0.55
C ALA A 497 14.98 8.09 -0.20
N VAL A 498 14.43 6.97 0.30
CA VAL A 498 13.35 6.22 -0.36
C VAL A 498 12.10 6.19 0.54
N ASP A 499 11.76 5.11 1.23
CA ASP A 499 10.56 5.04 2.09
C ASP A 499 10.91 5.20 3.58
N GLY A 500 9.99 5.77 4.36
CA GLY A 500 10.15 5.91 5.80
C GLY A 500 10.09 4.55 6.52
N ILE A 501 8.99 3.81 6.33
CA ILE A 501 8.82 2.46 6.89
C ILE A 501 8.22 1.52 5.83
N THR A 502 8.92 0.42 5.55
CA THR A 502 8.53 -0.61 4.58
C THR A 502 8.22 -1.91 5.29
N VAL A 503 7.00 -2.44 5.12
CA VAL A 503 6.58 -3.79 5.51
C VAL A 503 6.35 -4.59 4.23
N ALA A 504 7.19 -5.59 3.96
CA ALA A 504 7.17 -6.33 2.71
C ALA A 504 6.27 -7.59 2.75
N ARG A 505 6.07 -8.20 1.57
CA ARG A 505 5.33 -9.47 1.39
C ARG A 505 5.84 -10.53 2.38
N ALA A 506 4.92 -11.34 2.90
CA ALA A 506 5.15 -12.34 3.95
C ALA A 506 5.40 -11.80 5.38
N ALA A 507 5.16 -10.51 5.65
CA ALA A 507 5.02 -10.03 7.03
C ALA A 507 3.54 -10.00 7.49
N THR A 508 3.27 -10.42 8.73
CA THR A 508 1.90 -10.57 9.28
C THR A 508 1.81 -10.18 10.76
N GLY A 509 0.69 -9.58 11.17
CA GLY A 509 0.50 -9.14 12.56
C GLY A 509 1.36 -7.92 12.94
N VAL A 510 1.82 -7.14 11.95
CA VAL A 510 2.69 -5.98 12.17
C VAL A 510 1.85 -4.77 12.56
N VAL A 511 2.08 -4.20 13.74
CA VAL A 511 1.32 -3.06 14.28
C VAL A 511 2.22 -1.82 14.40
N LEU A 512 1.98 -0.83 13.55
CA LEU A 512 2.63 0.49 13.60
C LEU A 512 1.69 1.47 14.32
N SER A 513 2.09 1.99 15.47
CA SER A 513 1.21 2.83 16.30
C SER A 513 1.92 4.07 16.86
N ARG A 514 1.26 5.22 16.77
CA ARG A 514 1.78 6.54 17.20
C ARG A 514 3.10 6.92 16.49
N ALA A 515 3.30 6.48 15.25
CA ALA A 515 4.50 6.77 14.47
C ALA A 515 4.52 8.21 13.93
N THR A 516 5.70 8.75 13.64
CA THR A 516 5.87 10.05 12.95
C THR A 516 6.77 9.88 11.73
N VAL A 517 6.19 9.93 10.52
CA VAL A 517 6.87 9.53 9.28
C VAL A 517 6.85 10.66 8.25
N GLU A 518 7.96 11.39 8.13
CA GLU A 518 7.96 12.72 7.49
C GLU A 518 9.12 12.97 6.50
N ALA A 519 8.81 13.65 5.39
CA ALA A 519 9.79 14.13 4.40
C ALA A 519 10.71 13.06 3.76
N ASN A 520 10.28 11.79 3.71
CA ASN A 520 11.00 10.72 3.01
C ASN A 520 10.83 10.87 1.48
N GLY A 521 11.86 10.49 0.71
CA GLY A 521 11.95 10.80 -0.72
C GLY A 521 10.89 10.14 -1.63
N ARG A 522 10.23 9.09 -1.16
CA ARG A 522 9.13 8.38 -1.84
C ARG A 522 7.89 8.28 -0.95
N ASN A 523 7.58 7.13 -0.36
CA ASN A 523 6.37 6.94 0.45
C ASN A 523 6.69 7.19 1.94
N GLY A 524 5.69 7.55 2.72
CA GLY A 524 5.81 7.51 4.18
C GLY A 524 5.88 6.06 4.67
N ILE A 525 4.76 5.35 4.56
CA ILE A 525 4.63 3.94 4.96
C ILE A 525 4.19 3.11 3.75
N THR A 526 4.87 1.99 3.49
CA THR A 526 4.50 1.01 2.46
C THR A 526 4.22 -0.33 3.13
N LEU A 527 3.04 -0.92 2.92
CA LEU A 527 2.65 -2.25 3.40
C LEU A 527 2.34 -3.17 2.21
N GLU A 528 3.04 -4.29 2.08
CA GLU A 528 2.75 -5.31 1.05
C GLU A 528 2.26 -6.62 1.67
N GLY A 529 1.00 -6.99 1.41
CA GLY A 529 0.42 -8.28 1.83
C GLY A 529 0.29 -9.29 0.69
N GLY A 530 0.73 -8.95 -0.53
CA GLY A 530 0.64 -9.85 -1.70
C GLY A 530 1.31 -11.22 -1.48
N ALA A 531 0.75 -12.27 -2.08
CA ALA A 531 1.31 -13.62 -2.03
C ALA A 531 2.77 -13.66 -2.53
N LEU A 532 3.57 -14.65 -2.11
CA LEU A 532 4.99 -14.73 -2.53
C LEU A 532 5.14 -15.22 -3.98
N ALA A 533 4.17 -15.96 -4.51
CA ALA A 533 4.14 -16.36 -5.92
C ALA A 533 2.70 -16.42 -6.47
N ASP A 534 2.55 -16.22 -7.77
CA ASP A 534 1.27 -16.30 -8.49
C ASP A 534 0.95 -17.73 -9.00
N GLY A 535 1.84 -18.70 -8.75
CA GLY A 535 1.68 -20.08 -9.21
C GLY A 535 2.84 -21.00 -8.78
N PRO A 536 2.87 -22.24 -9.32
CA PRO A 536 3.94 -23.20 -9.05
C PRO A 536 5.32 -22.60 -9.36
N ASN A 537 6.20 -22.62 -8.36
CA ASN A 537 7.51 -21.96 -8.39
C ASN A 537 8.58 -22.91 -7.80
N PRO A 538 9.87 -22.76 -8.17
CA PRO A 538 10.92 -23.76 -7.84
C PRO A 538 11.14 -23.97 -6.34
N VAL A 539 10.91 -22.93 -5.52
CA VAL A 539 11.15 -22.94 -4.07
C VAL A 539 9.90 -23.28 -3.24
N GLY A 540 8.76 -23.57 -3.87
CA GLY A 540 7.52 -23.92 -3.19
C GLY A 540 6.86 -22.78 -2.38
N ALA A 541 7.21 -21.52 -2.67
CA ALA A 541 6.73 -20.34 -1.96
C ALA A 541 5.20 -20.19 -2.01
N SER A 542 4.65 -19.62 -0.93
CA SER A 542 3.20 -19.53 -0.67
C SER A 542 2.43 -18.72 -1.72
N LEU A 543 1.28 -19.28 -2.12
CA LEU A 543 0.25 -18.60 -2.93
C LEU A 543 -0.80 -17.88 -2.05
N GLY A 544 -0.68 -17.98 -0.73
CA GLY A 544 -1.57 -17.30 0.22
C GLY A 544 -1.19 -15.83 0.38
N SER A 545 -2.21 -14.97 0.50
CA SER A 545 -2.04 -13.57 0.91
C SER A 545 -1.70 -13.46 2.39
N PHE A 546 -0.98 -12.39 2.73
CA PHE A 546 -0.56 -12.02 4.07
C PHE A 546 -1.39 -10.82 4.55
N GLY A 547 -1.43 -10.59 5.87
CA GLY A 547 -2.45 -9.71 6.43
C GLY A 547 -2.39 -9.54 7.94
N GLY A 548 -3.38 -8.83 8.48
CA GLY A 548 -3.43 -8.46 9.90
C GLY A 548 -2.44 -7.34 10.27
N ASN A 549 -1.99 -6.55 9.30
CA ASN A 549 -1.05 -5.44 9.52
C ASN A 549 -1.85 -4.13 9.71
N GLU A 550 -1.43 -3.30 10.66
CA GLU A 550 -2.13 -2.10 11.12
C GLU A 550 -1.21 -0.87 11.14
N VAL A 551 -1.76 0.28 10.73
CA VAL A 551 -1.19 1.62 11.01
C VAL A 551 -2.24 2.43 11.78
N SER A 552 -1.93 2.82 13.02
CA SER A 552 -2.88 3.53 13.89
C SER A 552 -2.28 4.74 14.64
N ASP A 553 -3.12 5.74 14.96
CA ASP A 553 -2.78 6.96 15.72
C ASP A 553 -1.52 7.73 15.23
N SER A 554 -1.12 7.55 13.97
CA SER A 554 0.18 8.01 13.45
C SER A 554 0.09 9.31 12.64
N LYS A 555 1.20 10.07 12.60
CA LYS A 555 1.37 11.29 11.81
C LYS A 555 2.27 11.00 10.61
N ILE A 556 1.78 11.25 9.40
CA ILE A 556 2.51 11.03 8.15
C ILE A 556 2.44 12.32 7.33
N ALA A 557 3.58 12.94 6.98
CA ALA A 557 3.54 14.20 6.24
C ALA A 557 4.73 14.49 5.30
N GLY A 558 4.47 15.23 4.22
CA GLY A 558 5.53 15.79 3.37
C GLY A 558 6.32 14.78 2.53
N ASN A 559 5.93 13.50 2.51
CA ASN A 559 6.65 12.44 1.79
C ASN A 559 6.45 12.59 0.26
N GLY A 560 7.51 12.38 -0.51
CA GLY A 560 7.63 12.79 -1.92
C GLY A 560 6.59 12.21 -2.89
N ARG A 561 5.97 11.09 -2.54
CA ARG A 561 4.98 10.35 -3.36
C ARG A 561 3.66 10.17 -2.60
N TYR A 562 3.56 9.16 -1.74
CA TYR A 562 2.33 8.82 -1.01
C TYR A 562 2.53 8.88 0.51
N GLY A 563 1.44 9.08 1.25
CA GLY A 563 1.46 8.99 2.71
C GLY A 563 1.57 7.55 3.15
N ILE A 564 0.54 6.76 2.85
CA ILE A 564 0.48 5.32 3.13
C ILE A 564 0.11 4.58 1.83
N GLU A 565 0.88 3.57 1.42
CA GLU A 565 0.56 2.68 0.29
C GLU A 565 0.40 1.22 0.78
N LEU A 566 -0.68 0.56 0.35
CA LEU A 566 -1.04 -0.81 0.72
C LEU A 566 -1.18 -1.67 -0.55
N LEU A 567 -0.41 -2.76 -0.66
CA LEU A 567 -0.19 -3.52 -1.90
C LEU A 567 -0.47 -5.02 -1.71
N GLY A 568 -1.68 -5.44 -2.07
CA GLY A 568 -2.18 -6.80 -1.87
C GLY A 568 -2.28 -7.21 -0.40
N GLY A 569 -2.89 -8.36 -0.14
CA GLY A 569 -3.12 -8.87 1.21
C GLY A 569 -4.58 -8.95 1.62
N ALA A 570 -4.81 -9.24 2.89
CA ALA A 570 -6.14 -9.29 3.49
C ALA A 570 -6.15 -8.67 4.90
N ASN A 571 -7.30 -8.20 5.39
CA ASN A 571 -7.47 -7.70 6.76
C ASN A 571 -6.41 -6.65 7.15
N LEU A 572 -6.29 -5.57 6.37
CA LEU A 572 -5.34 -4.47 6.62
C LEU A 572 -6.07 -3.29 7.26
N THR A 573 -5.46 -2.64 8.27
CA THR A 573 -6.10 -1.56 9.03
C THR A 573 -5.32 -0.26 8.94
N VAL A 574 -6.01 0.85 8.68
CA VAL A 574 -5.50 2.22 8.72
C VAL A 574 -6.49 3.06 9.54
N ASP A 575 -6.20 3.28 10.83
CA ASP A 575 -7.15 3.89 11.79
C ASP A 575 -6.62 5.17 12.47
N GLY A 576 -7.42 6.24 12.48
CA GLY A 576 -7.13 7.45 13.27
C GLY A 576 -5.91 8.28 12.87
N ASN A 577 -5.27 8.00 11.73
CA ASN A 577 -4.02 8.64 11.31
C ASN A 577 -4.23 10.06 10.75
N ALA A 578 -3.21 10.91 10.87
CA ALA A 578 -3.16 12.24 10.26
C ALA A 578 -2.16 12.23 9.09
N VAL A 579 -2.65 12.42 7.85
CA VAL A 579 -1.88 12.20 6.60
C VAL A 579 -1.93 13.46 5.73
N SER A 580 -0.82 14.19 5.52
CA SER A 580 -0.85 15.50 4.82
C SER A 580 0.39 15.91 4.02
N ASP A 581 0.21 16.75 2.99
CA ASP A 581 1.28 17.26 2.11
C ASP A 581 2.01 16.20 1.26
N GLN A 582 1.25 15.32 0.59
CA GLN A 582 1.77 14.30 -0.34
C GLN A 582 1.01 14.31 -1.69
N THR A 583 1.44 13.52 -2.68
CA THR A 583 0.73 13.45 -3.97
C THR A 583 -0.61 12.71 -3.86
N MET A 584 -0.63 11.56 -3.17
CA MET A 584 -1.85 10.90 -2.72
C MET A 584 -1.74 10.49 -1.25
N GLY A 585 -2.80 10.68 -0.47
CA GLY A 585 -2.80 10.44 0.98
C GLY A 585 -2.67 8.96 1.34
N ILE A 586 -3.76 8.21 1.20
CA ILE A 586 -3.83 6.77 1.46
C ILE A 586 -4.14 6.05 0.15
N VAL A 587 -3.32 5.07 -0.22
CA VAL A 587 -3.41 4.33 -1.48
C VAL A 587 -3.54 2.84 -1.17
N VAL A 588 -4.54 2.16 -1.73
CA VAL A 588 -4.72 0.72 -1.65
C VAL A 588 -4.77 0.15 -3.07
N ALA A 589 -3.93 -0.82 -3.39
CA ALA A 589 -3.79 -1.38 -4.73
C ALA A 589 -3.47 -2.89 -4.74
N SER A 590 -3.43 -3.49 -5.93
CA SER A 590 -2.93 -4.85 -6.16
C SER A 590 -3.72 -5.95 -5.41
N GLY A 591 -5.05 -5.85 -5.41
CA GLY A 591 -5.92 -6.94 -4.96
C GLY A 591 -6.10 -7.11 -3.45
N VAL A 592 -5.94 -6.05 -2.64
CA VAL A 592 -6.23 -6.12 -1.19
C VAL A 592 -7.71 -6.48 -0.95
N SER A 593 -7.96 -7.47 -0.08
CA SER A 593 -9.30 -7.73 0.46
C SER A 593 -9.47 -7.17 1.88
N ASP A 594 -10.70 -6.78 2.22
CA ASP A 594 -11.14 -6.54 3.60
C ASP A 594 -10.30 -5.48 4.36
N VAL A 595 -9.90 -4.42 3.65
CA VAL A 595 -9.19 -3.26 4.24
C VAL A 595 -10.14 -2.34 5.01
N SER A 596 -9.76 -1.91 6.21
CA SER A 596 -10.44 -0.84 6.97
C SER A 596 -9.62 0.45 6.92
N ILE A 597 -10.24 1.52 6.42
CA ILE A 597 -9.70 2.89 6.44
C ILE A 597 -10.68 3.74 7.24
N THR A 598 -10.39 3.92 8.53
CA THR A 598 -11.35 4.43 9.51
C THR A 598 -10.83 5.63 10.30
N GLY A 599 -11.67 6.66 10.47
CA GLY A 599 -11.37 7.81 11.36
C GLY A 599 -10.16 8.68 10.99
N ASN A 600 -9.51 8.47 9.83
CA ASN A 600 -8.29 9.19 9.45
C ASN A 600 -8.62 10.63 9.05
N ILE A 601 -7.66 11.53 9.27
CA ILE A 601 -7.66 12.92 8.80
C ILE A 601 -6.68 13.00 7.63
N VAL A 602 -7.19 13.24 6.42
CA VAL A 602 -6.35 13.29 5.20
C VAL A 602 -6.45 14.66 4.54
N GLU A 603 -5.37 15.43 4.63
CA GLU A 603 -5.35 16.84 4.24
C GLU A 603 -4.41 17.13 3.08
N ARG A 604 -4.74 18.14 2.28
CA ARG A 604 -3.79 18.87 1.40
C ARG A 604 -3.03 17.98 0.40
N SER A 605 -3.54 16.77 0.13
CA SER A 605 -3.02 15.88 -0.91
C SER A 605 -3.24 16.51 -2.29
N THR A 606 -2.26 16.46 -3.19
CA THR A 606 -2.36 17.23 -4.44
C THR A 606 -3.30 16.59 -5.48
N ALA A 607 -3.46 15.27 -5.49
CA ALA A 607 -4.32 14.53 -6.41
C ALA A 607 -5.51 13.85 -5.68
N GLN A 608 -5.36 12.60 -5.24
CA GLN A 608 -6.38 11.85 -4.50
C GLN A 608 -6.08 11.83 -3.00
N ALA A 609 -7.05 12.06 -2.13
CA ALA A 609 -6.85 11.89 -0.69
C ALA A 609 -6.85 10.40 -0.29
N ILE A 610 -7.86 9.64 -0.71
CA ILE A 610 -7.93 8.19 -0.54
C ILE A 610 -8.19 7.53 -1.90
N ALA A 611 -7.34 6.59 -2.32
CA ALA A 611 -7.41 5.91 -3.61
C ALA A 611 -7.37 4.38 -3.47
N LEU A 612 -8.46 3.72 -3.86
CA LEU A 612 -8.59 2.26 -3.94
C LEU A 612 -8.54 1.86 -5.42
N ARG A 613 -7.62 0.98 -5.81
CA ARG A 613 -7.39 0.63 -7.22
C ARG A 613 -7.03 -0.84 -7.45
N ASP A 614 -7.15 -1.31 -8.68
CA ASP A 614 -6.50 -2.54 -9.17
C ASP A 614 -6.83 -3.81 -8.33
N GLY A 615 -8.10 -4.19 -8.30
CA GLY A 615 -8.61 -5.44 -7.70
C GLY A 615 -9.08 -5.35 -6.25
N VAL A 616 -9.14 -4.17 -5.62
CA VAL A 616 -9.47 -4.03 -4.18
C VAL A 616 -10.93 -4.40 -3.89
N THR A 617 -11.16 -5.25 -2.89
CA THR A 617 -12.49 -5.76 -2.52
C THR A 617 -12.73 -5.73 -1.01
N GLY A 618 -13.99 -5.82 -0.58
CA GLY A 618 -14.36 -5.84 0.85
C GLY A 618 -14.09 -4.55 1.64
N ALA A 619 -13.59 -3.49 0.98
CA ALA A 619 -13.05 -2.32 1.65
C ALA A 619 -14.10 -1.54 2.47
N LEU A 620 -13.71 -1.04 3.64
CA LEU A 620 -14.49 -0.15 4.48
C LEU A 620 -13.77 1.20 4.62
N VAL A 621 -14.27 2.22 3.93
CA VAL A 621 -13.79 3.62 4.05
C VAL A 621 -14.84 4.38 4.87
N GLN A 622 -14.60 4.56 6.17
CA GLN A 622 -15.63 5.06 7.09
C GLN A 622 -15.15 6.16 8.05
N ALA A 623 -15.99 7.19 8.20
CA ALA A 623 -15.79 8.29 9.17
C ALA A 623 -14.45 9.04 9.06
N ASN A 624 -13.78 9.01 7.91
CA ASN A 624 -12.60 9.82 7.64
C ASN A 624 -13.01 11.29 7.39
N ASP A 625 -12.12 12.22 7.74
CA ASP A 625 -12.25 13.65 7.44
C ASP A 625 -11.19 14.05 6.38
N ILE A 626 -11.63 14.63 5.27
CA ILE A 626 -10.81 14.82 4.07
C ILE A 626 -10.87 16.29 3.63
N SER A 627 -9.72 16.97 3.59
CA SER A 627 -9.62 18.39 3.20
C SER A 627 -8.74 18.61 1.96
N GLY A 628 -9.36 19.12 0.88
CA GLY A 628 -8.69 19.50 -0.37
C GLY A 628 -8.52 18.38 -1.41
N GLY A 629 -7.57 18.56 -2.33
CA GLY A 629 -7.26 17.64 -3.43
C GLY A 629 -8.09 17.84 -4.71
N GLU A 630 -7.74 17.07 -5.75
CA GLU A 630 -8.56 16.94 -6.95
C GLU A 630 -9.79 16.07 -6.64
N VAL A 631 -9.55 14.87 -6.08
CA VAL A 631 -10.59 13.91 -5.70
C VAL A 631 -10.44 13.48 -4.23
N GLY A 632 -11.54 13.47 -3.48
CA GLY A 632 -11.54 12.99 -2.10
C GLY A 632 -11.30 11.48 -2.02
N ILE A 633 -12.31 10.69 -2.39
CA ILE A 633 -12.25 9.22 -2.40
C ILE A 633 -12.40 8.71 -3.83
N PHE A 634 -11.42 7.94 -4.30
CA PHE A 634 -11.34 7.44 -5.66
C PHE A 634 -11.31 5.91 -5.69
N LEU A 635 -12.24 5.28 -6.41
CA LEU A 635 -12.31 3.84 -6.64
C LEU A 635 -12.12 3.56 -8.14
N ARG A 636 -11.13 2.74 -8.51
CA ARG A 636 -10.92 2.29 -9.89
C ARG A 636 -10.56 0.81 -9.97
N ASP A 637 -11.45 -0.04 -10.48
CA ASP A 637 -11.30 -1.50 -10.34
C ASP A 637 -11.24 -1.88 -8.86
N ALA A 638 -12.22 -1.39 -8.10
CA ALA A 638 -12.35 -1.58 -6.66
C ALA A 638 -13.82 -1.62 -6.22
N ALA A 639 -14.10 -2.20 -5.07
CA ALA A 639 -15.45 -2.30 -4.48
C ALA A 639 -15.42 -2.30 -2.94
N GLY A 640 -16.49 -1.78 -2.33
CA GLY A 640 -16.60 -1.70 -0.87
C GLY A 640 -17.67 -0.72 -0.38
N ARG A 641 -17.52 -0.26 0.87
CA ARG A 641 -18.41 0.67 1.54
C ARG A 641 -17.71 1.99 1.86
N VAL A 642 -18.27 3.08 1.36
CA VAL A 642 -17.86 4.46 1.65
C VAL A 642 -18.97 5.09 2.50
N ASP A 643 -18.84 5.07 3.84
CA ASP A 643 -19.91 5.45 4.78
C ASP A 643 -19.50 6.54 5.78
N ARG A 644 -20.34 7.57 5.95
CA ARG A 644 -20.15 8.64 6.97
C ARG A 644 -18.85 9.46 6.88
N ASN A 645 -18.17 9.50 5.74
CA ASN A 645 -16.98 10.34 5.56
C ASN A 645 -17.37 11.82 5.39
N THR A 646 -16.50 12.72 5.85
CA THR A 646 -16.60 14.16 5.59
C THR A 646 -15.55 14.54 4.54
N ILE A 647 -15.96 15.24 3.49
CA ILE A 647 -15.07 15.61 2.38
C ILE A 647 -15.30 17.07 2.01
N VAL A 648 -14.28 17.91 2.16
CA VAL A 648 -14.36 19.36 1.93
C VAL A 648 -13.27 19.84 0.96
N ASP A 649 -13.51 20.98 0.32
CA ASP A 649 -12.57 21.71 -0.55
C ASP A 649 -11.94 20.94 -1.74
N THR A 650 -12.46 19.75 -2.07
CA THR A 650 -12.13 19.02 -3.31
C THR A 650 -12.49 19.82 -4.57
N THR A 651 -11.72 19.62 -5.65
CA THR A 651 -11.74 20.51 -6.82
C THR A 651 -12.22 19.88 -8.15
N SER A 652 -12.49 18.57 -8.17
CA SER A 652 -13.05 17.84 -9.33
C SER A 652 -14.26 16.99 -8.93
N HIS A 653 -14.11 16.14 -7.91
CA HIS A 653 -15.14 15.25 -7.35
C HIS A 653 -14.87 14.95 -5.87
N ALA A 654 -15.90 14.82 -5.02
CA ALA A 654 -15.69 14.33 -3.66
C ALA A 654 -15.52 12.81 -3.63
N ILE A 655 -16.33 12.07 -4.40
CA ILE A 655 -16.23 10.60 -4.55
C ILE A 655 -16.30 10.25 -6.05
N THR A 656 -15.45 9.33 -6.51
CA THR A 656 -15.43 8.84 -7.90
C THR A 656 -15.36 7.32 -7.94
N VAL A 657 -16.18 6.67 -8.76
CA VAL A 657 -16.15 5.23 -9.04
C VAL A 657 -16.01 4.99 -10.55
N ILE A 658 -14.96 4.24 -10.93
CA ILE A 658 -14.65 3.83 -12.30
C ILE A 658 -14.49 2.30 -12.31
N SER A 659 -15.20 1.60 -13.19
CA SER A 659 -15.14 0.12 -13.31
C SER A 659 -15.18 -0.57 -11.95
N ALA A 660 -16.31 -0.55 -11.25
CA ALA A 660 -16.42 -1.14 -9.92
C ALA A 660 -16.19 -2.66 -9.99
N ALA A 661 -15.37 -3.20 -9.08
CA ALA A 661 -15.03 -4.63 -9.03
C ALA A 661 -16.17 -5.50 -8.45
N GLY A 662 -17.26 -4.88 -8.00
CA GLY A 662 -18.36 -5.48 -7.27
C GLY A 662 -19.23 -4.41 -6.60
N ASP A 663 -20.32 -4.84 -5.97
CA ASP A 663 -21.33 -3.93 -5.40
C ASP A 663 -20.71 -2.94 -4.41
N THR A 664 -21.11 -1.67 -4.50
CA THR A 664 -20.49 -0.56 -3.78
C THR A 664 -21.55 0.31 -3.09
N ASP A 665 -21.45 0.43 -1.76
CA ASP A 665 -22.33 1.26 -0.94
C ASP A 665 -21.68 2.63 -0.67
N ILE A 666 -22.31 3.71 -1.14
CA ILE A 666 -21.91 5.09 -0.85
C ILE A 666 -23.02 5.74 0.00
N THR A 667 -22.83 5.81 1.32
CA THR A 667 -23.89 6.21 2.25
C THR A 667 -23.50 7.28 3.27
N ARG A 668 -24.41 8.20 3.60
CA ARG A 668 -24.25 9.17 4.71
C ARG A 668 -23.00 10.07 4.65
N ASN A 669 -22.32 10.17 3.51
CA ASN A 669 -21.16 11.04 3.38
C ASN A 669 -21.62 12.50 3.28
N SER A 670 -20.86 13.40 3.91
CA SER A 670 -21.08 14.85 3.85
C SER A 670 -20.05 15.46 2.92
N VAL A 671 -20.47 16.01 1.78
CA VAL A 671 -19.53 16.44 0.73
C VAL A 671 -19.72 17.90 0.30
N ALA A 672 -18.64 18.67 0.41
CA ALA A 672 -18.50 20.05 -0.02
C ALA A 672 -17.28 20.22 -0.93
N GLY A 673 -17.32 21.22 -1.80
CA GLY A 673 -16.27 21.46 -2.80
C GLY A 673 -16.85 21.97 -4.10
N ARG A 674 -16.08 21.83 -5.18
CA ARG A 674 -16.44 22.29 -6.52
C ARG A 674 -16.03 21.28 -7.58
N GLY A 675 -16.82 21.16 -8.64
CA GLY A 675 -16.50 20.27 -9.76
C GLY A 675 -17.73 19.75 -10.49
N ALA A 676 -17.54 18.80 -11.41
CA ALA A 676 -18.62 18.37 -12.31
C ALA A 676 -19.79 17.72 -11.55
N SER A 677 -19.50 16.91 -10.54
CA SER A 677 -20.48 16.30 -9.61
C SER A 677 -19.80 15.93 -8.30
N ALA A 678 -20.52 16.03 -7.18
CA ALA A 678 -20.00 15.66 -5.87
C ALA A 678 -19.61 14.18 -5.83
N ILE A 679 -20.49 13.32 -6.36
CA ILE A 679 -20.25 11.88 -6.53
C ILE A 679 -20.35 11.59 -8.03
N ASP A 680 -19.35 10.91 -8.61
CA ASP A 680 -19.42 10.37 -9.96
C ASP A 680 -19.40 8.84 -9.96
N THR A 681 -20.48 8.26 -10.50
CA THR A 681 -20.68 6.82 -10.69
C THR A 681 -21.02 6.49 -12.15
N ALA A 682 -21.03 7.49 -13.05
CA ALA A 682 -21.36 7.28 -14.47
C ALA A 682 -20.29 6.48 -15.23
N ARG A 683 -19.15 6.21 -14.58
CA ARG A 683 -18.04 5.39 -15.07
C ARG A 683 -17.91 4.05 -14.34
N ALA A 684 -18.80 3.72 -13.40
CA ALA A 684 -18.72 2.50 -12.59
C ALA A 684 -18.89 1.20 -13.41
N GLY A 685 -19.46 1.26 -14.61
CA GLY A 685 -19.70 0.10 -15.47
C GLY A 685 -21.12 -0.47 -15.36
N ASP A 686 -21.48 -1.30 -16.33
CA ASP A 686 -22.80 -1.96 -16.37
C ASP A 686 -22.81 -3.25 -15.54
N GLY A 687 -23.94 -3.54 -14.88
CA GLY A 687 -24.18 -4.83 -14.20
C GLY A 687 -23.80 -4.90 -12.71
N VAL A 688 -23.19 -3.85 -12.15
CA VAL A 688 -22.83 -3.74 -10.73
C VAL A 688 -23.84 -2.84 -9.98
N ALA A 689 -24.20 -3.18 -8.74
CA ALA A 689 -25.07 -2.33 -7.94
C ALA A 689 -24.27 -1.24 -7.20
N ILE A 690 -24.61 0.03 -7.47
CA ILE A 690 -24.06 1.18 -6.74
C ILE A 690 -25.17 1.79 -5.88
N THR A 691 -25.14 1.54 -4.57
CA THR A 691 -26.13 2.09 -3.63
C THR A 691 -25.75 3.50 -3.24
N MET A 692 -26.64 4.48 -3.45
CA MET A 692 -26.43 5.87 -3.02
C MET A 692 -27.59 6.34 -2.14
N THR A 693 -27.38 6.40 -0.82
CA THR A 693 -28.42 6.82 0.15
C THR A 693 -27.89 7.76 1.23
N GLU A 694 -28.73 8.69 1.69
CA GLU A 694 -28.45 9.59 2.83
C GLU A 694 -27.19 10.48 2.73
N ASN A 695 -26.52 10.56 1.56
CA ASN A 695 -25.40 11.50 1.37
C ASN A 695 -25.88 12.95 1.27
N ASP A 696 -25.22 13.87 1.98
CA ASP A 696 -25.44 15.31 1.86
C ASP A 696 -24.52 15.89 0.79
N VAL A 697 -25.12 16.51 -0.23
CA VAL A 697 -24.45 17.13 -1.37
C VAL A 697 -24.84 18.61 -1.55
N ASP A 698 -25.60 19.19 -0.61
CA ASP A 698 -26.19 20.53 -0.76
C ASP A 698 -25.11 21.64 -0.76
N ALA A 699 -23.92 21.34 -0.23
CA ALA A 699 -22.73 22.20 -0.25
C ALA A 699 -21.90 22.12 -1.54
N TRP A 700 -22.29 21.33 -2.55
CA TRP A 700 -21.49 21.14 -3.77
C TRP A 700 -21.70 22.21 -4.85
N VAL A 701 -20.63 22.89 -5.24
CA VAL A 701 -20.64 23.87 -6.33
C VAL A 701 -20.41 23.19 -7.68
N SER A 702 -21.50 22.89 -8.42
CA SER A 702 -21.36 22.27 -9.74
C SER A 702 -20.76 23.21 -10.78
N THR A 703 -19.67 22.79 -11.43
CA THR A 703 -19.00 23.54 -12.52
C THR A 703 -19.49 23.14 -13.92
N LYS A 704 -20.58 22.37 -14.02
CA LYS A 704 -21.15 21.92 -15.31
C LYS A 704 -21.55 23.12 -16.19
N PRO A 705 -21.15 23.15 -17.49
CA PRO A 705 -21.55 24.20 -18.41
C PRO A 705 -23.08 24.34 -18.51
N LEU A 706 -23.54 25.58 -18.64
CA LEU A 706 -24.98 25.89 -18.66
C LEU A 706 -25.73 25.23 -19.84
N ASP A 707 -25.07 24.97 -20.97
CA ASP A 707 -25.69 24.22 -22.07
C ASP A 707 -25.82 22.72 -21.76
N VAL A 708 -24.90 22.12 -20.98
CA VAL A 708 -25.02 20.74 -20.48
C VAL A 708 -26.21 20.63 -19.51
N VAL A 709 -26.38 21.60 -18.62
CA VAL A 709 -27.54 21.68 -17.71
C VAL A 709 -28.85 21.91 -18.48
N LEU A 710 -28.85 22.76 -19.51
CA LEU A 710 -30.02 22.92 -20.38
C LEU A 710 -30.35 21.62 -21.13
N ARG A 711 -29.35 20.89 -21.67
CA ARG A 711 -29.57 19.61 -22.37
C ARG A 711 -30.15 18.52 -21.47
N SER A 712 -29.79 18.48 -20.18
CA SER A 712 -30.39 17.51 -19.24
C SER A 712 -31.83 17.88 -18.87
N ILE A 713 -32.17 19.17 -18.83
CA ILE A 713 -33.56 19.65 -18.60
C ILE A 713 -34.43 19.43 -19.85
N PHE A 714 -33.92 19.71 -21.05
CA PHE A 714 -34.66 19.68 -22.32
C PHE A 714 -34.54 18.35 -23.08
N GLN A 715 -34.61 17.22 -22.38
CA GLN A 715 -34.82 15.90 -23.01
C GLN A 715 -36.18 15.84 -23.72
N PRO A 716 -36.36 15.02 -24.79
CA PRO A 716 -37.62 14.98 -25.54
C PRO A 716 -38.86 14.67 -24.68
N LEU A 717 -38.70 13.82 -23.66
CA LEU A 717 -39.77 13.43 -22.75
C LEU A 717 -40.15 14.57 -21.78
N THR A 718 -39.18 15.29 -21.21
CA THR A 718 -39.45 16.44 -20.34
C THR A 718 -40.00 17.62 -21.12
N VAL A 719 -39.56 17.84 -22.38
CA VAL A 719 -40.18 18.81 -23.30
C VAL A 719 -41.66 18.48 -23.53
N MET A 720 -41.99 17.21 -23.76
CA MET A 720 -43.38 16.74 -23.90
C MET A 720 -44.20 16.98 -22.61
N TRP A 721 -43.67 16.64 -21.44
CA TRP A 721 -44.39 16.87 -20.17
C TRP A 721 -44.54 18.36 -19.83
N LEU A 722 -43.54 19.19 -20.12
CA LEU A 722 -43.62 20.64 -19.95
C LEU A 722 -44.64 21.28 -20.90
N THR A 723 -44.70 20.85 -22.16
CA THR A 723 -45.72 21.34 -23.11
C THR A 723 -47.13 20.86 -22.75
N LEU A 724 -47.29 19.63 -22.26
CA LEU A 724 -48.57 19.13 -21.75
C LEU A 724 -49.03 19.87 -20.48
N GLY A 725 -48.13 20.08 -19.52
CA GLY A 725 -48.40 20.87 -18.31
C GLY A 725 -48.77 22.31 -18.64
N LEU A 726 -48.06 22.93 -19.58
CA LEU A 726 -48.38 24.26 -20.10
C LEU A 726 -49.76 24.30 -20.78
N LEU A 727 -50.12 23.27 -21.57
CA LEU A 727 -51.46 23.14 -22.17
C LEU A 727 -52.56 23.07 -21.10
N VAL A 728 -52.34 22.30 -20.02
CA VAL A 728 -53.28 22.21 -18.88
C VAL A 728 -53.40 23.56 -18.17
N VAL A 729 -52.31 24.28 -17.93
CA VAL A 729 -52.34 25.63 -17.33
C VAL A 729 -53.06 26.63 -18.24
N ILE A 730 -52.80 26.62 -19.55
CA ILE A 730 -53.46 27.51 -20.52
C ILE A 730 -54.96 27.22 -20.59
N THR A 731 -55.38 25.96 -20.66
CA THR A 731 -56.79 25.55 -20.69
C THR A 731 -57.51 25.84 -19.36
N ALA A 732 -56.84 25.70 -18.21
CA ALA A 732 -57.37 26.11 -16.92
C ALA A 732 -57.55 27.64 -16.82
N VAL A 733 -56.55 28.43 -17.20
CA VAL A 733 -56.61 29.90 -17.15
C VAL A 733 -57.64 30.47 -18.13
N THR A 734 -57.73 29.93 -19.35
CA THR A 734 -58.77 30.31 -20.32
C THR A 734 -60.16 29.87 -19.88
N GLY A 735 -60.31 28.66 -19.35
CA GLY A 735 -61.59 28.16 -18.78
C GLY A 735 -62.08 28.99 -17.59
N VAL A 736 -61.18 29.40 -16.68
CA VAL A 736 -61.53 30.30 -15.56
C VAL A 736 -61.88 31.71 -16.06
N ARG A 737 -61.17 32.23 -17.09
CA ARG A 737 -61.53 33.50 -17.74
C ARG A 737 -62.88 33.43 -18.48
N ALA A 738 -63.24 32.28 -19.07
CA ALA A 738 -64.54 32.05 -19.68
C ALA A 738 -65.67 32.03 -18.62
N ARG A 739 -65.53 31.22 -17.55
CA ARG A 739 -66.51 31.18 -16.44
C ARG A 739 -66.69 32.53 -15.73
N ARG A 740 -65.64 33.38 -15.70
CA ARG A 740 -65.72 34.76 -15.19
C ARG A 740 -66.32 35.78 -16.17
N ARG A 741 -66.48 35.42 -17.45
CA ARG A 741 -67.28 36.21 -18.42
C ARG A 741 -68.75 35.76 -18.39
N ASP A 742 -69.02 34.46 -18.34
CA ASP A 742 -70.37 33.90 -18.15
C ASP A 742 -70.83 33.91 -16.68
N SER A 743 -70.55 35.00 -15.95
CA SER A 743 -71.06 35.23 -14.60
C SER A 743 -72.50 35.78 -14.57
N GLY A 744 -73.24 35.64 -15.68
CA GLY A 744 -74.69 35.71 -15.70
C GLY A 744 -75.26 34.29 -15.61
N ILE A 745 -75.98 33.97 -14.54
CA ILE A 745 -76.63 32.66 -14.38
C ILE A 745 -77.78 32.55 -15.39
N ARG A 746 -77.47 32.04 -16.58
CA ARG A 746 -78.47 31.58 -17.54
C ARG A 746 -79.13 30.33 -16.96
N ASN A 747 -80.26 30.54 -16.28
CA ASN A 747 -81.11 29.46 -15.79
C ASN A 747 -81.40 28.49 -16.95
N PRO A 748 -81.04 27.19 -16.86
CA PRO A 748 -81.14 26.25 -17.98
C PRO A 748 -82.59 26.02 -18.45
N TYR A 749 -83.59 26.49 -17.70
CA TYR A 749 -85.01 26.44 -18.06
C TYR A 749 -85.57 27.76 -18.60
N ALA A 750 -84.73 28.70 -19.07
CA ALA A 750 -85.21 29.96 -19.67
C ALA A 750 -86.16 29.76 -20.87
N SER A 751 -86.00 28.65 -21.61
CA SER A 751 -86.90 28.20 -22.69
C SER A 751 -88.26 27.68 -22.20
N HIS A 752 -88.45 27.51 -20.88
CA HIS A 752 -89.67 27.02 -20.23
C HIS A 752 -90.33 28.10 -19.37
N THR A 753 -90.23 29.36 -19.79
CA THR A 753 -91.09 30.43 -19.26
C THR A 753 -92.56 30.05 -19.53
N PRO A 754 -93.43 29.90 -18.51
CA PRO A 754 -94.81 29.46 -18.73
C PRO A 754 -95.60 30.49 -19.52
N LEU A 755 -96.49 30.02 -20.41
CA LEU A 755 -97.27 30.86 -21.33
C LEU A 755 -98.15 31.92 -20.62
N SER A 756 -98.47 31.73 -19.34
CA SER A 756 -99.15 32.72 -18.49
C SER A 756 -98.37 34.03 -18.31
N ALA A 757 -97.07 34.06 -18.60
CA ALA A 757 -96.24 35.28 -18.58
C ALA A 757 -96.28 36.10 -19.88
N LEU A 758 -96.93 35.60 -20.95
CA LEU A 758 -97.05 36.29 -22.25
C LEU A 758 -98.47 36.77 -22.57
N THR A 759 -99.45 36.51 -21.70
CA THR A 759 -100.81 37.03 -21.81
C THR A 759 -100.97 38.31 -21.01
N ALA A 760 -101.40 39.40 -21.64
CA ALA A 760 -101.88 40.58 -20.93
C ALA A 760 -103.06 40.18 -20.03
N GLY A 761 -102.99 40.55 -18.74
CA GLY A 761 -103.99 40.14 -17.75
C GLY A 761 -105.37 40.74 -18.03
N VAL A 762 -106.42 39.93 -17.80
CA VAL A 762 -107.85 40.28 -17.65
C VAL A 762 -108.26 41.57 -18.38
N VAL A 763 -108.56 41.45 -19.67
CA VAL A 763 -109.20 42.54 -20.43
C VAL A 763 -110.62 42.77 -19.91
N ASP A 764 -110.92 44.00 -19.50
CA ASP A 764 -112.25 44.38 -18.99
C ASP A 764 -113.31 44.21 -20.11
N PRO A 765 -114.41 43.46 -19.89
CA PRO A 765 -115.44 43.21 -20.90
C PRO A 765 -116.09 44.48 -21.50
N SER A 766 -116.07 45.61 -20.79
CA SER A 766 -116.58 46.89 -21.31
C SER A 766 -115.80 47.39 -22.53
N THR A 767 -114.51 47.06 -22.65
CA THR A 767 -113.66 47.43 -23.79
C THR A 767 -114.02 46.69 -25.08
N LEU A 768 -114.81 45.61 -24.99
CA LEU A 768 -115.29 44.82 -26.14
C LEU A 768 -116.74 45.14 -26.52
N GLY A 769 -117.29 46.27 -26.05
CA GLY A 769 -118.61 46.77 -26.46
C GLY A 769 -119.79 45.91 -26.02
N ARG A 770 -119.63 45.09 -24.97
CA ARG A 770 -120.68 44.21 -24.43
C ARG A 770 -121.23 44.75 -23.12
N THR A 771 -122.55 44.87 -23.05
CA THR A 771 -123.28 45.32 -21.85
C THR A 771 -123.09 44.32 -20.70
N PRO A 772 -122.71 44.76 -19.48
CA PRO A 772 -122.61 43.86 -18.34
C PRO A 772 -123.98 43.30 -17.96
N ALA A 773 -124.07 41.98 -17.82
CA ALA A 773 -125.30 41.31 -17.38
C ALA A 773 -125.58 41.64 -15.91
N ARG A 774 -126.84 41.95 -15.58
CA ARG A 774 -127.28 42.13 -14.18
C ARG A 774 -127.12 40.82 -13.41
N GLY A 775 -126.67 40.91 -12.16
CA GLY A 775 -126.40 39.75 -11.31
C GLY A 775 -127.66 39.01 -10.87
N GLY A 776 -127.48 37.73 -10.53
CA GLY A 776 -128.42 36.93 -9.75
C GLY A 776 -127.78 36.56 -8.40
N THR A 777 -128.58 36.52 -7.34
CA THR A 777 -128.12 36.32 -5.96
C THR A 777 -128.37 34.90 -5.47
N SER A 778 -127.31 34.20 -5.05
CA SER A 778 -127.32 33.13 -4.04
C SER A 778 -125.91 32.82 -3.59
#